data_AF-A0A850DJE2-F1
#
_entry.id   AF-A0A850DJE2-F1
#
_cell.length_a   1.000
_cell.length_b   1.000
_cell.length_c   1.000
_cell.angle_alpha   90.00
_cell.angle_beta   90.00
_cell.angle_gamma   90.00
#
_symmetry.space_group_name_H-M   'P 1'
#
loop_
_entity.id
_entity.type
_entity.pdbx_description
1 polymer ?
#
loop_
_entity_poly.entity_id
_entity_poly.type
_entity_poly.pdbx_seq_one_letter_code
_entity_poly.pdbx_strand_id
1 'polypeptide(L)'
;MSVKSASRGRPPAGADRFVGREEELDRIITLLTRRARLLTLLGSGGVGKTRLAAEVVVRNRRARGPKVYWAGLASIPEGSADTVIADFVTYTVAGADQAGATWNALRSVLAGDGAGRTQRTILVLDNCEHLAEAAGRLVGRLLDEVPELTIMATSRKPVGYADEHRIVVPPLSDDEALDLFRARSALTGHPVAESDTGTAAAICRRLDNHPLHIRLAAARLTRTPLSGVRAELTGEPGDDGRLAWVDHQAADSDVRHQGVRDVIEWSYRLCSDEQRLLLDRMAVFASVADTSLDAIAGTARPGVELDAIIAVCGDKPAIGDSGTGPLPAERVEQVLWDLVDQSLVTAHMTSTVARYSLVESVRVYAARQLDRRRAAVGTEESVLMARRHVEYFRDEIARAATHWSKDQGEALRGWARDVWSDIVTAVLRCETVPGMTAAGLEMCAHLLRARLTSVGGGFRAVRVLAARALYRAWDVGADLPDDFLLSIGASIVQRAVWQGDRAEADRVLADCVARCGLDPDAHRTWKDTPGADLGLPPAVEMAWGTVLFSRADPQAVEVLCRATRKYARAAGAEGDTVHCALITGLVAGFLGSREQAVTLAEQGRAHAGASGVESALAWADLADSVVQTKYGDPLAALRHERAALQRFVDGGDACAASWAVHLRAWTLARTISDAADPNDPAVLAAAVEAAQLLGGASVQRSCLGVELSGIRPIQSEVAGTVRIVRGVLGRSRHRAATQRGATLRPELNEVHDFALGRLTVAQSLHRSQRREGLWTLLTPAEREVAVLAAEGWSNSAVATRRGTSIRTVESQMLAIFTKLGISARGHIANHIPTLS
;
A
#
# COMPACT_ATOMS: atom_id res chain seq x y z
N MET A 1 3.51 7.05 52.66
CA MET A 1 3.70 8.50 52.91
C MET A 1 3.21 9.26 51.68
N SER A 2 2.23 10.13 51.89
CA SER A 2 1.55 11.05 50.96
C SER A 2 0.94 10.47 49.67
N VAL A 3 -0.26 9.89 49.80
CA VAL A 3 -1.21 9.70 48.69
C VAL A 3 -1.66 11.09 48.27
N LYS A 4 -1.07 11.63 47.19
CA LYS A 4 -1.50 12.90 46.57
C LYS A 4 -2.99 12.81 46.24
N SER A 5 -3.72 13.89 46.53
CA SER A 5 -5.18 13.94 46.48
C SER A 5 -5.74 13.45 45.14
N ALA A 6 -6.35 12.26 45.15
CA ALA A 6 -7.19 11.81 44.05
C ALA A 6 -8.37 12.80 43.92
N SER A 7 -8.38 13.60 42.87
CA SER A 7 -9.51 14.46 42.54
C SER A 7 -10.76 13.58 42.42
N ARG A 8 -11.75 13.77 43.32
CA ARG A 8 -13.04 13.04 43.35
C ARG A 8 -13.51 12.57 41.97
N GLY A 9 -13.26 11.30 41.60
CA GLY A 9 -13.81 10.59 40.45
C GLY A 9 -14.14 11.39 39.17
N ARG A 10 -13.34 12.41 38.81
CA ARG A 10 -13.61 13.30 37.67
C ARG A 10 -12.79 12.85 36.46
N PRO A 11 -13.31 13.02 35.23
CA PRO A 11 -12.54 12.75 34.02
C PRO A 11 -11.26 13.61 33.98
N PRO A 12 -10.15 13.11 33.40
CA PRO A 12 -8.93 13.89 33.26
C PRO A 12 -9.19 15.18 32.48
N ALA A 13 -8.71 16.31 32.99
CA ALA A 13 -8.83 17.59 32.32
C ALA A 13 -7.93 17.62 31.06
N GLY A 14 -8.52 17.81 29.88
CA GLY A 14 -7.76 18.01 28.65
C GLY A 14 -7.26 19.46 28.57
N ALA A 15 -5.93 19.66 28.53
CA ALA A 15 -5.32 20.98 28.33
C ALA A 15 -5.34 21.45 26.87
N ASP A 16 -5.72 20.56 25.94
CA ASP A 16 -5.59 20.72 24.49
C ASP A 16 -6.83 20.20 23.75
N ARG A 17 -7.14 20.82 22.61
CA ARG A 17 -8.32 20.56 21.78
C ARG A 17 -8.40 19.08 21.37
N PHE A 18 -9.58 18.46 21.53
CA PHE A 18 -9.87 17.13 21.00
C PHE A 18 -10.02 17.22 19.47
N VAL A 19 -9.35 16.32 18.75
CA VAL A 19 -9.29 16.31 17.27
C VAL A 19 -9.85 15.00 16.75
N GLY A 20 -10.79 15.10 15.79
CA GLY A 20 -11.36 13.97 15.08
C GLY A 20 -12.28 13.09 15.92
N ARG A 21 -12.50 11.86 15.43
CA ARG A 21 -13.25 10.77 16.07
C ARG A 21 -14.76 11.02 16.25
N GLU A 22 -15.35 11.80 15.36
CA GLU A 22 -16.78 12.11 15.41
C GLU A 22 -17.63 10.84 15.21
N GLU A 23 -17.19 9.92 14.34
CA GLU A 23 -17.86 8.63 14.13
C GLU A 23 -17.87 7.76 15.40
N GLU A 24 -16.73 7.63 16.10
CA GLU A 24 -16.68 6.86 17.35
C GLU A 24 -17.51 7.52 18.45
N LEU A 25 -17.46 8.85 18.56
CA LEU A 25 -18.25 9.61 19.53
C LEU A 25 -19.75 9.40 19.31
N ASP A 26 -20.23 9.54 18.07
CA ASP A 26 -21.62 9.34 17.71
C ASP A 26 -22.07 7.89 17.97
N ARG A 27 -21.22 6.92 17.68
CA ARG A 27 -21.47 5.51 17.98
C ARG A 27 -21.61 5.26 19.48
N ILE A 28 -20.68 5.76 20.29
CA ILE A 28 -20.72 5.61 21.75
C ILE A 28 -21.97 6.30 22.31
N ILE A 29 -22.26 7.54 21.89
CA ILE A 29 -23.43 8.30 22.34
C ILE A 29 -24.74 7.58 21.95
N THR A 30 -24.79 7.00 20.76
CA THR A 30 -25.95 6.20 20.30
C THR A 30 -26.16 4.98 21.19
N LEU A 31 -25.10 4.24 21.52
CA LEU A 31 -25.17 3.07 22.40
C LEU A 31 -25.59 3.45 23.83
N LEU A 32 -25.03 4.54 24.38
CA LEU A 32 -25.45 5.09 25.67
C LEU A 32 -26.93 5.51 25.66
N THR A 33 -27.42 6.06 24.55
CA THR A 33 -28.83 6.45 24.39
C THR A 33 -29.75 5.22 24.35
N ARG A 34 -29.31 4.16 23.67
CA ARG A 34 -29.99 2.85 23.59
C ARG A 34 -29.87 1.99 24.85
N ARG A 35 -29.28 2.53 25.93
CA ARG A 35 -29.09 1.86 27.22
C ARG A 35 -28.19 0.61 27.16
N ALA A 36 -27.13 0.64 26.34
CA ALA A 36 -26.05 -0.33 26.46
C ALA A 36 -25.51 -0.34 27.90
N ARG A 37 -25.38 -1.52 28.51
CA ARG A 37 -25.00 -1.66 29.93
C ARG A 37 -23.49 -1.72 30.14
N LEU A 38 -22.76 -2.30 29.19
CA LEU A 38 -21.30 -2.30 29.17
C LEU A 38 -20.81 -1.91 27.78
N LEU A 39 -19.92 -0.92 27.75
CA LEU A 39 -19.16 -0.54 26.56
C LEU A 39 -17.68 -0.61 26.89
N THR A 40 -16.90 -1.28 26.06
CA THR A 40 -15.44 -1.35 26.23
C THR A 40 -14.77 -0.74 25.02
N LEU A 41 -14.03 0.34 25.24
CA LEU A 41 -13.14 0.94 24.25
C LEU A 41 -11.88 0.08 24.17
N LEU A 42 -11.66 -0.55 23.03
CA LEU A 42 -10.53 -1.43 22.72
C LEU A 42 -9.54 -0.75 21.78
N GLY A 43 -8.26 -1.09 21.87
CA GLY A 43 -7.23 -0.56 20.97
C GLY A 43 -5.86 -0.52 21.62
N SER A 44 -4.83 -0.22 20.84
CA SER A 44 -3.44 -0.17 21.29
C SER A 44 -3.21 0.89 22.38
N GLY A 45 -2.11 0.75 23.13
CA GLY A 45 -1.69 1.76 24.08
C GLY A 45 -1.40 3.09 23.38
N GLY A 46 -1.91 4.22 23.89
CA GLY A 46 -1.68 5.55 23.32
C GLY A 46 -2.60 5.95 22.14
N VAL A 47 -3.52 5.09 21.70
CA VAL A 47 -4.48 5.41 20.62
C VAL A 47 -5.52 6.46 21.01
N GLY A 48 -5.67 6.74 22.31
CA GLY A 48 -6.54 7.80 22.83
C GLY A 48 -7.84 7.33 23.49
N LYS A 49 -7.98 6.04 23.85
CA LYS A 49 -9.18 5.49 24.52
C LYS A 49 -9.64 6.30 25.72
N THR A 50 -8.72 6.63 26.63
CA THR A 50 -8.96 7.46 27.83
C THR A 50 -9.49 8.85 27.46
N ARG A 51 -8.91 9.51 26.44
CA ARG A 51 -9.39 10.82 25.97
C ARG A 51 -10.76 10.72 25.31
N LEU A 52 -11.00 9.69 24.52
CA LEU A 52 -12.30 9.46 23.89
C LEU A 52 -13.39 9.24 24.95
N ALA A 53 -13.14 8.41 25.97
CA ALA A 53 -14.06 8.23 27.09
C ALA A 53 -14.32 9.55 27.85
N ALA A 54 -13.29 10.34 28.10
CA ALA A 54 -13.43 11.66 28.73
C ALA A 54 -14.26 12.64 27.88
N GLU A 55 -14.04 12.67 26.56
CA GLU A 55 -14.79 13.51 25.63
C GLU A 55 -16.28 13.12 25.57
N VAL A 56 -16.59 11.81 25.57
CA VAL A 56 -17.97 11.33 25.67
C VAL A 56 -18.63 11.83 26.95
N VAL A 57 -17.92 11.74 28.09
CA VAL A 57 -18.43 12.24 29.37
C VAL A 57 -18.69 13.75 29.31
N VAL A 58 -17.79 14.53 28.69
CA VAL A 58 -17.94 15.98 28.53
C VAL A 58 -19.14 16.33 27.64
N ARG A 59 -19.27 15.72 26.46
CA ARG A 59 -20.37 15.97 25.52
C ARG A 59 -21.74 15.53 26.06
N ASN A 60 -21.77 14.56 26.97
CA ASN A 60 -22.99 14.08 27.61
C ASN A 60 -23.36 14.83 28.90
N ARG A 61 -22.57 15.83 29.34
CA ARG A 61 -22.92 16.69 30.48
C ARG A 61 -24.06 17.63 30.12
N ARG A 62 -25.27 17.33 30.61
CA ARG A 62 -26.44 18.22 30.62
C ARG A 62 -26.82 18.54 32.07
N ALA A 63 -27.55 19.64 32.30
CA ALA A 63 -27.99 20.05 33.65
C ALA A 63 -28.83 18.98 34.40
N ARG A 64 -29.39 18.00 33.67
CA ARG A 64 -30.07 16.79 34.18
C ARG A 64 -29.48 15.49 33.60
N GLY A 65 -28.20 15.50 33.24
CA GLY A 65 -27.48 14.36 32.67
C GLY A 65 -27.15 13.26 33.69
N PRO A 66 -26.53 12.16 33.24
CA PRO A 66 -26.13 11.06 34.11
C PRO A 66 -25.06 11.48 35.14
N LYS A 67 -25.09 10.87 36.33
CA LYS A 67 -23.97 10.98 37.29
C LYS A 67 -22.80 10.16 36.75
N VAL A 68 -21.60 10.74 36.70
CA VAL A 68 -20.41 10.06 36.16
C VAL A 68 -19.36 9.89 37.24
N TYR A 69 -18.85 8.67 37.37
CA TYR A 69 -17.73 8.32 38.24
C TYR A 69 -16.58 7.75 37.40
N TRP A 70 -15.35 8.12 37.74
CA TRP A 70 -14.14 7.68 37.03
C TRP A 70 -13.20 6.95 37.97
N ALA A 71 -12.85 5.70 37.66
CA ALA A 71 -11.86 4.90 38.37
C ALA A 71 -10.72 4.50 37.41
N GLY A 72 -9.53 5.06 37.66
CA GLY A 72 -8.32 4.70 36.92
C GLY A 72 -7.63 3.51 37.58
N LEU A 73 -7.74 2.32 36.98
CA LEU A 73 -7.23 1.08 37.55
C LEU A 73 -5.73 0.90 37.34
N ALA A 74 -5.10 1.78 36.58
CA ALA A 74 -3.69 1.68 36.21
C ALA A 74 -2.79 1.49 37.45
N SER A 75 -3.03 2.13 38.59
CA SER A 75 -2.14 2.03 39.76
C SER A 75 -2.18 0.67 40.48
N ILE A 76 -3.10 -0.23 40.13
CA ILE A 76 -3.27 -1.52 40.78
C ILE A 76 -2.30 -2.54 40.15
N PRO A 77 -1.51 -3.29 40.95
CA PRO A 77 -0.64 -4.32 40.39
C PRO A 77 -1.41 -5.47 39.72
N GLU A 78 -0.85 -6.04 38.67
CA GLU A 78 -1.33 -7.29 38.08
C GLU A 78 -1.30 -8.42 39.13
N GLY A 79 -2.29 -9.33 39.08
CA GLY A 79 -2.44 -10.41 40.06
C GLY A 79 -3.01 -9.98 41.42
N SER A 80 -3.39 -8.70 41.57
CA SER A 80 -4.13 -8.24 42.75
C SER A 80 -5.45 -9.00 42.90
N ALA A 81 -5.81 -9.35 44.14
CA ALA A 81 -7.07 -10.03 44.43
C ALA A 81 -8.29 -9.15 44.06
N ASP A 82 -9.40 -9.79 43.69
CA ASP A 82 -10.66 -9.13 43.29
C ASP A 82 -11.14 -8.10 44.33
N THR A 83 -10.91 -8.37 45.62
CA THR A 83 -11.25 -7.47 46.73
C THR A 83 -10.53 -6.14 46.65
N VAL A 84 -9.25 -6.13 46.26
CA VAL A 84 -8.45 -4.89 46.14
C VAL A 84 -9.03 -3.97 45.07
N ILE A 85 -9.50 -4.54 43.96
CA ILE A 85 -10.11 -3.78 42.87
C ILE A 85 -11.47 -3.21 43.31
N ALA A 86 -12.30 -4.05 43.95
CA ALA A 86 -13.59 -3.62 44.48
C ALA A 86 -13.43 -2.51 45.53
N ASP A 87 -12.45 -2.63 46.42
CA ASP A 87 -12.14 -1.63 47.46
C ASP A 87 -11.64 -0.32 46.83
N PHE A 88 -10.77 -0.39 45.82
CA PHE A 88 -10.29 0.80 45.10
C PHE A 88 -11.42 1.53 44.38
N VAL A 89 -12.28 0.80 43.66
CA VAL A 89 -13.44 1.39 42.99
C VAL A 89 -14.42 1.98 44.01
N THR A 90 -14.67 1.26 45.12
CA THR A 90 -15.50 1.76 46.23
C THR A 90 -14.96 3.06 46.79
N TYR A 91 -13.67 3.10 47.10
CA TYR A 91 -13.01 4.30 47.63
C TYR A 91 -13.13 5.49 46.65
N THR A 92 -12.93 5.24 45.36
CA THR A 92 -12.97 6.27 44.31
C THR A 92 -14.38 6.83 44.09
N VAL A 93 -15.40 5.97 44.20
CA VAL A 93 -16.82 6.31 43.94
C VAL A 93 -17.52 6.88 45.18
N ALA A 94 -17.32 6.28 46.35
CA ALA A 94 -18.04 6.62 47.60
C ALA A 94 -17.31 7.64 48.49
N GLY A 95 -15.99 7.81 48.33
CA GLY A 95 -15.17 8.76 49.08
C GLY A 95 -14.74 8.26 50.47
N ALA A 96 -13.68 8.86 51.01
CA ALA A 96 -13.01 8.46 52.26
C ALA A 96 -13.85 8.69 53.54
N ASP A 97 -14.86 9.56 53.50
CA ASP A 97 -15.63 9.99 54.67
C ASP A 97 -16.72 9.00 55.10
N GLN A 98 -16.99 7.95 54.31
CA GLN A 98 -17.88 6.86 54.76
C GLN A 98 -17.06 5.85 55.56
N ALA A 99 -17.22 5.86 56.88
CA ALA A 99 -16.67 4.85 57.78
C ALA A 99 -17.12 3.44 57.32
N GLY A 100 -16.22 2.70 56.67
CA GLY A 100 -16.49 1.41 56.05
C GLY A 100 -16.85 1.53 54.56
N ALA A 101 -15.84 1.71 53.71
CA ALA A 101 -15.92 1.51 52.26
C ALA A 101 -16.32 0.05 51.98
N THR A 102 -17.62 -0.20 51.96
CA THR A 102 -18.20 -1.54 51.84
C THR A 102 -18.88 -1.68 50.48
N TRP A 103 -19.00 -2.91 49.99
CA TRP A 103 -19.72 -3.23 48.74
C TRP A 103 -21.12 -2.59 48.68
N ASN A 104 -21.83 -2.56 49.81
CA ASN A 104 -23.14 -1.93 49.91
C ASN A 104 -23.12 -0.41 49.70
N ALA A 105 -22.06 0.28 50.15
CA ALA A 105 -21.88 1.71 49.93
C ALA A 105 -21.67 2.01 48.43
N LEU A 106 -20.80 1.24 47.76
CA LEU A 106 -20.59 1.34 46.32
C LEU A 106 -21.92 1.15 45.55
N ARG A 107 -22.64 0.07 45.86
CA ARG A 107 -23.94 -0.24 45.23
C ARG A 107 -24.96 0.88 45.46
N SER A 108 -25.06 1.41 46.69
CA SER A 108 -25.98 2.50 47.02
C SER A 108 -25.67 3.78 46.26
N VAL A 109 -24.38 4.15 46.14
CA VAL A 109 -23.97 5.35 45.41
C VAL A 109 -24.25 5.21 43.91
N LEU A 110 -23.98 4.03 43.34
CA LEU A 110 -24.21 3.76 41.92
C LEU A 110 -25.70 3.63 41.55
N ALA A 111 -26.51 3.04 42.43
CA ALA A 111 -27.96 2.92 42.24
C ALA A 111 -28.71 4.26 42.33
N GLY A 112 -28.10 5.27 42.96
CA GLY A 112 -28.66 6.61 43.10
C GLY A 112 -29.60 6.78 44.29
N ASP A 113 -30.06 8.02 44.48
CA ASP A 113 -30.85 8.43 45.64
C ASP A 113 -32.31 7.98 45.39
N GLY A 114 -32.80 6.97 46.11
CA GLY A 114 -34.10 6.31 45.91
C GLY A 114 -35.38 7.17 46.01
N ALA A 115 -35.28 8.50 45.92
CA ALA A 115 -36.36 9.49 46.02
C ALA A 115 -37.15 9.69 44.70
N GLY A 116 -37.33 8.65 43.88
CA GLY A 116 -38.24 8.69 42.72
C GLY A 116 -37.75 9.45 41.48
N ARG A 117 -36.46 9.83 41.42
CA ARG A 117 -35.83 10.38 40.20
C ARG A 117 -34.82 9.39 39.65
N THR A 118 -35.18 8.67 38.58
CA THR A 118 -34.31 7.78 37.80
C THR A 118 -33.22 8.57 37.07
N GLN A 119 -32.17 8.99 37.80
CA GLN A 119 -31.00 9.62 37.20
C GLN A 119 -29.98 8.52 36.89
N ARG A 120 -29.64 8.35 35.60
CA ARG A 120 -28.71 7.30 35.13
C ARG A 120 -27.30 7.51 35.70
N THR A 121 -26.58 6.43 35.99
CA THR A 121 -25.19 6.47 36.47
C THR A 121 -24.26 5.83 35.44
N ILE A 122 -23.15 6.50 35.13
CA ILE A 122 -22.06 5.99 34.30
C ILE A 122 -20.82 5.80 35.19
N LEU A 123 -20.29 4.58 35.23
CA LEU A 123 -19.00 4.27 35.83
C LEU A 123 -17.96 4.05 34.72
N VAL A 124 -16.92 4.85 34.71
CA VAL A 124 -15.78 4.68 33.81
C VAL A 124 -14.68 3.89 34.52
N LEU A 125 -14.29 2.75 33.95
CA LEU A 125 -13.16 1.93 34.39
C LEU A 125 -12.02 2.08 33.37
N ASP A 126 -11.00 2.87 33.71
CA ASP A 126 -9.89 3.18 32.81
C ASP A 126 -8.70 2.22 33.06
N ASN A 127 -8.03 1.74 32.00
CA ASN A 127 -6.87 0.84 32.03
C ASN A 127 -7.13 -0.57 32.58
N CYS A 128 -8.18 -1.24 32.10
CA CYS A 128 -8.54 -2.58 32.57
C CYS A 128 -7.62 -3.72 32.07
N GLU A 129 -6.71 -3.49 31.12
CA GLU A 129 -6.02 -4.57 30.37
C GLU A 129 -5.26 -5.60 31.23
N HIS A 130 -4.61 -5.16 32.31
CA HIS A 130 -3.83 -6.01 33.22
C HIS A 130 -4.68 -6.68 34.31
N LEU A 131 -5.97 -6.31 34.39
CA LEU A 131 -6.94 -6.82 35.36
C LEU A 131 -8.21 -7.33 34.68
N ALA A 132 -8.18 -7.61 33.37
CA ALA A 132 -9.40 -7.76 32.58
C ALA A 132 -10.37 -8.81 33.16
N GLU A 133 -9.86 -9.96 33.60
CA GLU A 133 -10.70 -11.00 34.22
C GLU A 133 -11.31 -10.55 35.54
N ALA A 134 -10.51 -9.95 36.42
CA ALA A 134 -10.96 -9.49 37.74
C ALA A 134 -11.92 -8.29 37.63
N ALA A 135 -11.62 -7.37 36.71
CA ALA A 135 -12.52 -6.29 36.32
C ALA A 135 -13.81 -6.84 35.71
N GLY A 136 -13.76 -7.91 34.91
CA GLY A 136 -14.93 -8.57 34.34
C GLY A 136 -15.85 -9.17 35.40
N ARG A 137 -15.29 -9.84 36.41
CA ARG A 137 -16.07 -10.34 37.56
C ARG A 137 -16.72 -9.21 38.35
N LEU A 138 -16.00 -8.12 38.59
CA LEU A 138 -16.54 -6.92 39.25
C LEU A 138 -17.68 -6.30 38.43
N VAL A 139 -17.47 -6.14 37.12
CA VAL A 139 -18.44 -5.58 36.18
C VAL A 139 -19.71 -6.43 36.14
N GLY A 140 -19.59 -7.75 36.01
CA GLY A 140 -20.73 -8.66 36.01
C GLY A 140 -21.57 -8.51 37.27
N ARG A 141 -20.92 -8.54 38.44
CA ARG A 141 -21.60 -8.38 39.73
C ARG A 141 -22.30 -7.03 39.87
N LEU A 142 -21.65 -5.93 39.46
CA LEU A 142 -22.24 -4.59 39.50
C LEU A 142 -23.45 -4.45 38.55
N LEU A 143 -23.37 -5.04 37.36
CA LEU A 143 -24.48 -5.02 36.40
C LEU A 143 -25.63 -5.91 36.84
N ASP A 144 -25.39 -7.01 37.54
CA ASP A 144 -26.48 -7.84 38.07
C ASP A 144 -27.21 -7.15 39.23
N GLU A 145 -26.47 -6.45 40.10
CA GLU A 145 -27.01 -5.81 41.31
C GLU A 145 -27.53 -4.37 41.10
N VAL A 146 -27.16 -3.69 40.00
CA VAL A 146 -27.54 -2.28 39.72
C VAL A 146 -28.15 -2.13 38.30
N PRO A 147 -29.49 -2.23 38.15
CA PRO A 147 -30.15 -2.29 36.84
C PRO A 147 -29.92 -1.09 35.91
N GLU A 148 -29.88 0.13 36.44
CA GLU A 148 -29.72 1.38 35.66
C GLU A 148 -28.24 1.85 35.52
N LEU A 149 -27.29 1.00 35.92
CA LEU A 149 -25.86 1.29 35.78
C LEU A 149 -25.40 1.05 34.33
N THR A 150 -24.64 2.01 33.81
CA THR A 150 -23.85 1.84 32.59
C THR A 150 -22.38 1.87 32.95
N ILE A 151 -21.60 0.90 32.46
CA ILE A 151 -20.15 0.85 32.64
C ILE A 151 -19.47 1.12 31.31
N MET A 152 -18.51 2.03 31.30
CA MET A 152 -17.61 2.28 30.18
C MET A 152 -16.19 1.90 30.57
N ALA A 153 -15.64 0.85 29.97
CA ALA A 153 -14.28 0.43 30.22
C ALA A 153 -13.33 0.90 29.12
N THR A 154 -12.07 1.18 29.45
CA THR A 154 -10.98 1.26 28.48
C THR A 154 -10.02 0.09 28.72
N SER A 155 -9.68 -0.62 27.65
CA SER A 155 -8.82 -1.81 27.74
C SER A 155 -8.12 -2.08 26.41
N ARG A 156 -7.14 -2.98 26.41
CA ARG A 156 -6.53 -3.55 25.19
C ARG A 156 -7.19 -4.86 24.75
N LYS A 157 -7.77 -5.59 25.69
CA LYS A 157 -8.53 -6.82 25.47
C LYS A 157 -9.93 -6.71 26.08
N PRO A 158 -10.92 -7.47 25.58
CA PRO A 158 -12.26 -7.49 26.16
C PRO A 158 -12.23 -7.75 27.68
N VAL A 159 -13.18 -7.15 28.40
CA VAL A 159 -13.35 -7.34 29.84
C VAL A 159 -14.06 -8.67 30.14
N GLY A 160 -14.77 -9.24 29.15
CA GLY A 160 -15.22 -10.64 29.20
C GLY A 160 -16.66 -10.82 29.72
N TYR A 161 -17.50 -9.80 29.62
CA TYR A 161 -18.94 -9.92 29.90
C TYR A 161 -19.72 -10.32 28.64
N ALA A 162 -20.80 -11.10 28.78
CA ALA A 162 -21.54 -11.67 27.65
C ALA A 162 -22.14 -10.58 26.72
N ASP A 163 -22.78 -9.56 27.30
CA ASP A 163 -23.39 -8.44 26.55
C ASP A 163 -22.44 -7.23 26.41
N GLU A 164 -21.13 -7.47 26.33
CA GLU A 164 -20.11 -6.43 26.17
C GLU A 164 -20.15 -5.80 24.78
N HIS A 165 -20.48 -4.50 24.70
CA HIS A 165 -20.30 -3.76 23.45
C HIS A 165 -18.84 -3.37 23.26
N ARG A 166 -18.15 -4.10 22.38
CA ARG A 166 -16.76 -3.86 22.01
C ARG A 166 -16.66 -2.76 20.96
N ILE A 167 -15.97 -1.67 21.29
CA ILE A 167 -15.74 -0.53 20.40
C ILE A 167 -14.25 -0.44 20.15
N VAL A 168 -13.81 -0.93 18.99
CA VAL A 168 -12.42 -0.80 18.55
C VAL A 168 -12.17 0.66 18.18
N VAL A 169 -11.18 1.27 18.82
CA VAL A 169 -10.75 2.64 18.60
C VAL A 169 -9.60 2.62 17.59
N PRO A 170 -9.84 3.03 16.33
CA PRO A 170 -8.79 3.00 15.30
C PRO A 170 -7.76 4.12 15.55
N PRO A 171 -6.59 4.10 14.88
CA PRO A 171 -5.77 5.30 14.69
C PRO A 171 -6.56 6.42 14.01
N LEU A 172 -6.02 7.64 13.99
CA LEU A 172 -6.67 8.75 13.31
C LEU A 172 -6.63 8.56 11.78
N SER A 173 -7.59 9.17 11.07
CA SER A 173 -7.45 9.37 9.62
C SER A 173 -6.27 10.28 9.29
N ASP A 174 -5.82 10.28 8.03
CA ASP A 174 -4.70 11.13 7.57
C ASP A 174 -4.97 12.62 7.87
N ASP A 175 -6.19 13.09 7.63
CA ASP A 175 -6.58 14.48 7.87
C ASP A 175 -6.62 14.82 9.36
N GLU A 176 -7.23 13.96 10.18
CA GLU A 176 -7.29 14.16 11.63
C GLU A 176 -5.89 14.09 12.29
N ALA A 177 -5.02 13.22 11.78
CA ALA A 177 -3.64 13.11 12.24
C ALA A 177 -2.84 14.37 11.92
N LEU A 178 -2.99 14.90 10.71
CA LEU A 178 -2.39 16.16 10.29
C LEU A 178 -2.92 17.35 11.11
N ASP A 179 -4.22 17.39 11.38
CA ASP A 179 -4.85 18.41 12.22
C ASP A 179 -4.34 18.35 13.66
N LEU A 180 -4.19 17.15 14.22
CA LEU A 180 -3.60 16.96 15.54
C LEU A 180 -2.14 17.42 15.56
N PHE A 181 -1.36 17.09 14.53
CA PHE A 181 0.02 17.54 14.40
C PHE A 181 0.09 19.07 14.35
N ARG A 182 -0.70 19.71 13.48
CA ARG A 182 -0.78 21.19 13.37
C ARG A 182 -1.17 21.84 14.68
N ALA A 183 -2.22 21.34 15.34
CA ALA A 183 -2.70 21.88 16.61
C ALA A 183 -1.61 21.81 17.70
N ARG A 184 -0.89 20.67 17.79
CA ARG A 184 0.15 20.49 18.80
C ARG A 184 1.41 21.30 18.50
N SER A 185 1.82 21.37 17.24
CA SER A 185 2.98 22.17 16.82
C SER A 185 2.72 23.67 16.99
N ALA A 186 1.49 24.14 16.77
CA ALA A 186 1.11 25.53 17.06
C ALA A 186 1.18 25.87 18.55
N LEU A 187 0.78 24.95 19.44
CA LEU A 187 0.86 25.14 20.89
C LEU A 187 2.32 25.26 21.40
N THR A 188 3.28 24.67 20.69
CA THR A 188 4.71 24.78 21.03
C THR A 188 5.41 25.95 20.33
N GLY A 189 4.67 26.78 19.56
CA GLY A 189 5.21 27.95 18.85
C GLY A 189 5.81 27.65 17.47
N HIS A 190 5.59 26.45 16.93
CA HIS A 190 6.16 25.99 15.64
C HIS A 190 5.06 25.55 14.67
N PRO A 191 4.18 26.45 14.19
CA PRO A 191 3.11 26.08 13.26
C PRO A 191 3.67 25.54 11.93
N VAL A 192 2.98 24.54 11.35
CA VAL A 192 3.36 23.95 10.06
C VAL A 192 2.94 24.87 8.92
N ALA A 193 3.88 25.24 8.05
CA ALA A 193 3.61 26.03 6.85
C ALA A 193 2.92 25.20 5.75
N GLU A 194 2.21 25.86 4.83
CA GLU A 194 1.47 25.17 3.75
C GLU A 194 2.40 24.35 2.83
N SER A 195 3.61 24.87 2.55
CA SER A 195 4.65 24.17 1.79
C SER A 195 5.14 22.89 2.48
N ASP A 196 4.95 22.78 3.79
CA ASP A 196 5.42 21.67 4.62
C ASP A 196 4.31 20.66 4.95
N THR A 197 3.07 20.90 4.50
CA THR A 197 1.92 20.03 4.73
C THR A 197 2.18 18.59 4.27
N GLY A 198 2.71 18.41 3.06
CA GLY A 198 3.08 17.08 2.55
C GLY A 198 4.13 16.40 3.44
N THR A 199 5.02 17.20 4.04
CA THR A 199 6.06 16.66 4.90
C THR A 199 5.49 16.19 6.25
N ALA A 200 4.61 16.98 6.85
CA ALA A 200 3.93 16.64 8.10
C ALA A 200 3.00 15.43 7.92
N ALA A 201 2.25 15.35 6.82
CA ALA A 201 1.39 14.21 6.51
C ALA A 201 2.18 12.89 6.39
N ALA A 202 3.35 12.93 5.74
CA ALA A 202 4.23 11.75 5.66
C ALA A 202 4.81 11.34 7.03
N ILE A 203 5.09 12.30 7.93
CA ILE A 203 5.47 11.98 9.33
C ILE A 203 4.29 11.28 10.03
N CYS A 204 3.07 11.82 9.91
CA CYS A 204 1.88 11.24 10.54
C CYS A 204 1.65 9.78 10.09
N ARG A 205 1.73 9.52 8.77
CA ARG A 205 1.62 8.16 8.22
C ARG A 205 2.71 7.22 8.72
N ARG A 206 3.96 7.68 8.81
CA ARG A 206 5.10 6.89 9.35
C ARG A 206 4.94 6.56 10.84
N LEU A 207 4.08 7.30 11.53
CA LEU A 207 3.67 7.07 12.91
C LEU A 207 2.32 6.35 13.03
N ASP A 208 1.85 5.73 11.93
CA ASP A 208 0.57 5.02 11.80
C ASP A 208 -0.64 5.85 12.24
N ASN A 209 -0.56 7.17 12.07
CA ASN A 209 -1.55 8.13 12.55
C ASN A 209 -1.90 7.97 14.05
N HIS A 210 -0.93 7.49 14.84
CA HIS A 210 -1.13 7.17 16.24
C HIS A 210 -1.02 8.44 17.13
N PRO A 211 -2.10 8.87 17.83
CA PRO A 211 -2.15 10.17 18.49
C PRO A 211 -1.00 10.46 19.45
N LEU A 212 -0.62 9.49 20.30
CA LEU A 212 0.49 9.68 21.22
C LEU A 212 1.80 9.99 20.47
N HIS A 213 2.10 9.25 19.41
CA HIS A 213 3.34 9.40 18.66
C HIS A 213 3.36 10.74 17.92
N ILE A 214 2.22 11.14 17.34
CA ILE A 214 2.05 12.44 16.69
C ILE A 214 2.34 13.58 17.67
N ARG A 215 1.80 13.51 18.90
CA ARG A 215 2.06 14.55 19.93
C ARG A 215 3.53 14.63 20.29
N LEU A 216 4.21 13.48 20.41
CA LEU A 216 5.64 13.43 20.71
C LEU A 216 6.49 13.97 19.56
N ALA A 217 6.12 13.66 18.31
CA ALA A 217 6.76 14.23 17.12
C ALA A 217 6.57 15.74 17.02
N ALA A 218 5.36 16.25 17.28
CA ALA A 218 5.09 17.69 17.31
C ALA A 218 5.90 18.40 18.41
N ALA A 219 6.05 17.77 19.59
CA ALA A 219 6.88 18.31 20.67
C ALA A 219 8.37 18.41 20.30
N ARG A 220 8.86 17.52 19.42
CA ARG A 220 10.24 17.53 18.92
C ARG A 220 10.58 18.78 18.10
N LEU A 221 9.59 19.44 17.51
CA LEU A 221 9.80 20.66 16.70
C LEU A 221 10.41 21.83 17.48
N THR A 222 10.38 21.76 18.81
CA THR A 222 11.07 22.71 19.69
C THR A 222 12.60 22.66 19.60
N ARG A 223 13.16 21.56 19.08
CA ARG A 223 14.61 21.31 19.02
C ARG A 223 15.10 20.76 17.68
N THR A 224 14.21 20.17 16.89
CA THR A 224 14.54 19.51 15.62
C THR A 224 13.63 20.07 14.53
N PRO A 225 14.15 20.52 13.36
CA PRO A 225 13.30 20.93 12.25
C PRO A 225 12.46 19.77 11.71
N LEU A 226 11.38 20.08 10.98
CA LEU A 226 10.45 19.07 10.46
C LEU A 226 11.13 17.98 9.62
N SER A 227 12.10 18.35 8.79
CA SER A 227 12.91 17.41 8.00
C SER A 227 13.79 16.50 8.87
N GLY A 228 14.30 17.02 9.99
CA GLY A 228 15.06 16.23 10.96
C GLY A 228 14.17 15.21 11.69
N VAL A 229 12.96 15.61 12.10
CA VAL A 229 11.98 14.68 12.70
C VAL A 229 11.62 13.56 11.73
N ARG A 230 11.48 13.88 10.42
CA ARG A 230 11.30 12.84 9.40
C ARG A 230 12.51 11.90 9.32
N ALA A 231 13.73 12.44 9.33
CA ALA A 231 14.95 11.66 9.21
C ALA A 231 15.17 10.70 10.39
N GLU A 232 14.67 11.05 11.59
CA GLU A 232 14.69 10.16 12.76
C GLU A 232 13.78 8.92 12.60
N LEU A 233 12.79 8.94 11.69
CA LEU A 233 11.83 7.85 11.46
C LEU A 233 12.30 6.87 10.38
N THR A 234 13.46 6.28 10.61
CA THR A 234 14.12 5.37 9.66
C THR A 234 13.31 4.08 9.43
N GLY A 235 12.61 3.58 10.46
CA GLY A 235 12.01 2.24 10.46
C GLY A 235 13.02 1.13 10.76
N GLU A 236 14.29 1.47 10.96
CA GLU A 236 15.37 0.52 11.22
C GLU A 236 15.52 0.27 12.73
N PRO A 237 15.67 -0.99 13.18
CA PRO A 237 15.74 -1.30 14.62
C PRO A 237 16.91 -0.58 15.30
N GLY A 238 18.08 -0.49 14.67
CA GLY A 238 19.27 0.13 15.27
C GLY A 238 19.23 1.66 15.37
N ASP A 239 18.45 2.33 14.52
CA ASP A 239 18.62 3.77 14.23
C ASP A 239 17.32 4.59 14.29
N ASP A 240 16.16 3.96 14.53
CA ASP A 240 14.91 4.71 14.62
C ASP A 240 14.80 5.50 15.95
N GLY A 241 14.70 6.82 15.82
CA GLY A 241 14.66 7.76 16.93
C GLY A 241 13.35 7.75 17.74
N ARG A 242 12.25 7.21 17.19
CA ARG A 242 10.91 7.33 17.81
C ARG A 242 10.85 6.71 19.21
N LEU A 243 11.60 5.64 19.43
CA LEU A 243 11.64 4.92 20.70
C LEU A 243 12.43 5.67 21.79
N ALA A 244 13.19 6.71 21.43
CA ALA A 244 13.87 7.59 22.37
C ALA A 244 13.05 8.87 22.68
N TRP A 245 11.91 9.07 22.03
CA TRP A 245 11.07 10.25 22.26
C TRP A 245 10.32 10.15 23.59
N VAL A 246 10.51 11.17 24.43
CA VAL A 246 9.89 11.31 25.74
C VAL A 246 9.32 12.72 25.87
N ASP A 247 8.12 12.84 26.45
CA ASP A 247 7.54 14.13 26.81
C ASP A 247 8.04 14.58 28.19
N HIS A 248 9.15 15.32 28.23
CA HIS A 248 9.71 15.84 29.48
C HIS A 248 8.85 16.94 30.14
N GLN A 249 7.85 17.49 29.45
CA GLN A 249 6.97 18.53 30.00
C GLN A 249 5.70 17.96 30.64
N ALA A 250 5.42 16.66 30.47
CA ALA A 250 4.30 15.97 31.08
C ALA A 250 4.62 15.54 32.53
N ALA A 251 4.89 16.51 33.41
CA ALA A 251 5.22 16.29 34.83
C ALA A 251 4.10 15.59 35.64
N ASP A 252 2.88 15.54 35.07
CA ASP A 252 1.67 14.94 35.67
C ASP A 252 1.20 13.66 34.93
N SER A 253 2.02 13.12 34.01
CA SER A 253 1.71 11.88 33.29
C SER A 253 2.25 10.64 34.02
N ASP A 254 1.45 9.57 34.02
CA ASP A 254 1.87 8.24 34.48
C ASP A 254 3.17 7.83 33.78
N VAL A 255 4.16 7.35 34.56
CA VAL A 255 5.50 6.95 34.07
C VAL A 255 5.41 5.97 32.90
N ARG A 256 4.31 5.21 32.81
CA ARG A 256 4.05 4.24 31.74
C ARG A 256 3.73 4.84 30.38
N HIS A 257 3.36 6.12 30.31
CA HIS A 257 2.93 6.81 29.09
C HIS A 257 3.81 8.02 28.72
N GLN A 258 5.04 8.09 29.24
CA GLN A 258 5.95 9.23 29.05
C GLN A 258 6.61 9.25 27.66
N GLY A 259 6.87 8.09 27.05
CA GLY A 259 7.41 7.97 25.71
C GLY A 259 6.77 6.85 24.88
N VAL A 260 7.11 6.82 23.57
CA VAL A 260 6.65 5.76 22.65
C VAL A 260 7.03 4.38 23.16
N ARG A 261 8.28 4.24 23.63
CA ARG A 261 8.82 2.98 24.14
C ARG A 261 8.07 2.49 25.37
N ASP A 262 7.75 3.36 26.33
CA ASP A 262 7.18 2.95 27.62
C ASP A 262 5.82 2.29 27.44
N VAL A 263 5.00 2.84 26.54
CA VAL A 263 3.66 2.31 26.23
C VAL A 263 3.74 0.94 25.56
N ILE A 264 4.68 0.76 24.65
CA ILE A 264 4.89 -0.51 23.95
C ILE A 264 5.50 -1.55 24.90
N GLU A 265 6.47 -1.15 25.71
CA GLU A 265 7.14 -2.02 26.68
C GLU A 265 6.18 -2.53 27.76
N TRP A 266 5.30 -1.67 28.28
CA TRP A 266 4.19 -2.11 29.12
C TRP A 266 3.31 -3.13 28.40
N SER A 267 2.98 -2.83 27.15
CA SER A 267 2.11 -3.68 26.35
C SER A 267 2.68 -5.08 26.12
N TYR A 268 3.98 -5.13 25.83
CA TYR A 268 4.80 -6.31 25.59
C TYR A 268 5.02 -7.17 26.85
N ARG A 269 5.15 -6.54 28.03
CA ARG A 269 5.31 -7.26 29.30
C ARG A 269 4.07 -8.06 29.71
N LEU A 270 2.87 -7.68 29.26
CA LEU A 270 1.65 -8.46 29.54
C LEU A 270 1.47 -9.68 28.62
N CYS A 271 2.30 -9.83 27.58
CA CYS A 271 2.26 -10.98 26.69
C CYS A 271 2.88 -12.23 27.33
N SER A 272 2.37 -13.41 26.96
CA SER A 272 3.04 -14.68 27.21
C SER A 272 4.36 -14.79 26.44
N ASP A 273 5.21 -15.76 26.77
CA ASP A 273 6.49 -15.94 26.09
C ASP A 273 6.32 -16.33 24.60
N GLU A 274 5.32 -17.17 24.28
CA GLU A 274 4.95 -17.50 22.89
C GLU A 274 4.50 -16.26 22.12
N GLN A 275 3.67 -15.40 22.75
CA GLN A 275 3.17 -14.15 22.15
C GLN A 275 4.29 -13.15 21.90
N ARG A 276 5.21 -12.97 22.86
CA ARG A 276 6.41 -12.13 22.68
C ARG A 276 7.28 -12.64 21.55
N LEU A 277 7.51 -13.95 21.50
CA LEU A 277 8.32 -14.57 20.45
C LEU A 277 7.72 -14.38 19.06
N LEU A 278 6.40 -14.62 18.91
CA LEU A 278 5.73 -14.40 17.63
C LEU A 278 5.79 -12.92 17.23
N LEU A 279 5.54 -11.99 18.16
CA LEU A 279 5.63 -10.55 17.89
C LEU A 279 7.03 -10.14 17.42
N ASP A 280 8.08 -10.63 18.10
CA ASP A 280 9.48 -10.39 17.74
C ASP A 280 9.78 -10.92 16.33
N ARG A 281 9.37 -12.17 16.03
CA ARG A 281 9.59 -12.80 14.72
C ARG A 281 8.82 -12.11 13.60
N MET A 282 7.59 -11.63 13.86
CA MET A 282 6.77 -10.88 12.88
C MET A 282 7.37 -9.53 12.51
N ALA A 283 8.32 -9.01 13.30
CA ALA A 283 9.00 -7.75 12.98
C ALA A 283 9.79 -7.79 11.66
N VAL A 284 10.00 -8.99 11.13
CA VAL A 284 10.57 -9.25 9.81
C VAL A 284 9.64 -8.82 8.67
N PHE A 285 8.32 -8.79 8.82
CA PHE A 285 7.44 -8.37 7.71
C PHE A 285 7.47 -6.86 7.50
N ALA A 286 7.20 -6.43 6.26
CA ALA A 286 7.17 -5.01 5.91
C ALA A 286 6.07 -4.26 6.67
N SER A 287 6.30 -2.98 6.96
CA SER A 287 5.28 -2.14 7.59
C SER A 287 4.31 -1.54 6.58
N VAL A 288 3.17 -1.08 7.07
CA VAL A 288 2.19 -0.35 6.26
C VAL A 288 2.77 0.97 5.71
N ALA A 289 3.75 1.56 6.40
CA ALA A 289 4.37 2.82 5.99
C ALA A 289 5.48 2.66 4.94
N ASP A 290 5.93 1.43 4.64
CA ASP A 290 7.00 1.15 3.68
C ASP A 290 6.55 1.15 2.21
N THR A 291 5.29 1.48 1.91
CA THR A 291 4.72 1.59 0.55
C THR A 291 5.29 2.76 -0.29
N SER A 292 6.50 3.24 0.02
CA SER A 292 7.08 4.49 -0.50
C SER A 292 7.79 4.39 -1.84
N LEU A 293 8.17 3.19 -2.28
CA LEU A 293 8.77 3.00 -3.61
C LEU A 293 7.65 2.87 -4.65
N ASP A 294 7.24 4.03 -5.16
CA ASP A 294 6.40 4.24 -6.34
C ASP A 294 4.98 3.60 -6.30
N ALA A 295 4.54 3.02 -5.18
CA ALA A 295 3.23 2.40 -5.06
C ALA A 295 2.13 3.40 -5.49
N ILE A 296 1.31 3.02 -6.47
CA ILE A 296 0.16 3.83 -6.88
C ILE A 296 -0.72 3.93 -5.64
N ALA A 297 -0.94 5.16 -5.17
CA ALA A 297 -1.69 5.45 -3.97
C ALA A 297 -3.03 4.68 -3.97
N GLY A 298 -3.28 3.92 -2.89
CA GLY A 298 -4.52 3.15 -2.71
C GLY A 298 -4.53 1.73 -3.29
N THR A 299 -3.44 1.22 -3.85
CA THR A 299 -3.42 -0.12 -4.48
C THR A 299 -2.84 -1.25 -3.63
N ALA A 300 -1.91 -0.98 -2.71
CA ALA A 300 -1.31 -1.98 -1.83
C ALA A 300 -2.17 -2.20 -0.58
N ARG A 301 -2.42 -3.47 -0.23
CA ARG A 301 -3.13 -3.84 1.00
C ARG A 301 -2.14 -4.06 2.15
N PRO A 302 -2.37 -3.47 3.33
CA PRO A 302 -1.49 -3.65 4.46
C PRO A 302 -1.45 -5.09 4.99
N GLY A 303 -0.29 -5.50 5.48
CA GLY A 303 -0.07 -6.78 6.18
C GLY A 303 0.20 -7.98 5.27
N VAL A 304 0.39 -9.14 5.90
CA VAL A 304 0.69 -10.43 5.27
C VAL A 304 -0.33 -11.50 5.64
N GLU A 305 -0.45 -12.53 4.82
CA GLU A 305 -1.35 -13.66 5.07
C GLU A 305 -0.82 -14.62 6.13
N LEU A 306 -1.72 -15.39 6.74
CA LEU A 306 -1.41 -16.36 7.79
C LEU A 306 -0.33 -17.37 7.34
N ASP A 307 -0.41 -17.87 6.11
CA ASP A 307 0.54 -18.85 5.58
C ASP A 307 1.98 -18.33 5.57
N ALA A 308 2.18 -17.05 5.25
CA ALA A 308 3.50 -16.42 5.29
C ALA A 308 4.02 -16.34 6.73
N ILE A 309 3.16 -15.96 7.69
CA ILE A 309 3.52 -15.87 9.11
C ILE A 309 3.89 -17.25 9.65
N ILE A 310 3.12 -18.29 9.31
CA ILE A 310 3.41 -19.68 9.71
C ILE A 310 4.75 -20.13 9.12
N ALA A 311 4.96 -19.91 7.81
CA ALA A 311 6.17 -20.37 7.11
C ALA A 311 7.45 -19.70 7.61
N VAL A 312 7.38 -18.40 7.94
CA VAL A 312 8.53 -17.62 8.38
C VAL A 312 8.75 -17.73 9.89
N CYS A 313 7.70 -17.52 10.70
CA CYS A 313 7.80 -17.41 12.15
C CYS A 313 7.62 -18.73 12.91
N GLY A 314 7.06 -19.77 12.28
CA GLY A 314 6.85 -21.08 12.90
C GLY A 314 8.09 -21.97 12.90
N ASP A 315 8.33 -22.71 13.98
CA ASP A 315 9.38 -23.71 14.04
C ASP A 315 8.94 -24.99 13.33
N LYS A 316 9.76 -25.44 12.38
CA LYS A 316 9.57 -26.71 11.68
C LYS A 316 10.15 -27.84 12.54
N PRO A 317 9.50 -29.01 12.63
CA PRO A 317 10.09 -30.17 13.28
C PRO A 317 11.38 -30.56 12.55
N ALA A 318 12.47 -30.73 13.30
CA ALA A 318 13.72 -31.22 12.72
C ALA A 318 13.56 -32.70 12.34
N ILE A 319 14.17 -33.11 11.22
CA ILE A 319 14.16 -34.52 10.81
C ILE A 319 14.88 -35.35 11.88
N GLY A 320 14.12 -36.20 12.59
CA GLY A 320 14.65 -37.07 13.64
C GLY A 320 14.60 -36.51 15.07
N ASP A 321 14.03 -35.31 15.28
CA ASP A 321 13.78 -34.75 16.62
C ASP A 321 12.28 -34.80 16.97
N SER A 322 11.96 -35.17 18.21
CA SER A 322 10.60 -35.13 18.76
C SER A 322 10.26 -33.77 19.40
N GLY A 323 11.25 -32.90 19.56
CA GLY A 323 11.07 -31.52 20.02
C GLY A 323 10.67 -30.59 18.88
N THR A 324 9.49 -30.00 18.95
CA THR A 324 9.17 -28.78 18.22
C THR A 324 9.86 -27.60 18.91
N GLY A 325 10.44 -26.66 18.14
CA GLY A 325 11.02 -25.43 18.69
C GLY A 325 10.06 -24.62 19.58
N PRO A 326 10.53 -23.54 20.22
CA PRO A 326 9.75 -22.77 21.20
C PRO A 326 8.41 -22.22 20.68
N LEU A 327 8.22 -22.11 19.35
CA LEU A 327 6.93 -21.80 18.75
C LEU A 327 6.65 -22.73 17.55
N PRO A 328 5.97 -23.87 17.76
CA PRO A 328 5.61 -24.78 16.68
C PRO A 328 4.70 -24.11 15.65
N ALA A 329 4.84 -24.43 14.36
CA ALA A 329 4.02 -23.88 13.28
C ALA A 329 2.51 -23.96 13.56
N GLU A 330 2.05 -25.04 14.18
CA GLU A 330 0.64 -25.31 14.50
C GLU A 330 0.08 -24.41 15.62
N ARG A 331 0.95 -23.80 16.43
CA ARG A 331 0.57 -22.86 17.49
C ARG A 331 0.49 -21.42 17.00
N VAL A 332 1.13 -21.09 15.88
CA VAL A 332 1.25 -19.71 15.37
C VAL A 332 -0.11 -19.06 15.15
N GLU A 333 -1.08 -19.78 14.58
CA GLU A 333 -2.42 -19.23 14.32
C GLU A 333 -3.13 -18.80 15.61
N GLN A 334 -3.17 -19.65 16.62
CA GLN A 334 -3.81 -19.33 17.90
C GLN A 334 -3.10 -18.15 18.59
N VAL A 335 -1.76 -18.15 18.61
CA VAL A 335 -0.98 -17.06 19.24
C VAL A 335 -1.19 -15.74 18.48
N LEU A 336 -1.32 -15.78 17.15
CA LEU A 336 -1.63 -14.61 16.33
C LEU A 336 -3.00 -14.04 16.66
N TRP A 337 -4.02 -14.88 16.83
CA TRP A 337 -5.36 -14.43 17.23
C TRP A 337 -5.36 -13.80 18.61
N ASP A 338 -4.64 -14.37 19.57
CA ASP A 338 -4.51 -13.77 20.90
C ASP A 338 -3.86 -12.36 20.82
N LEU A 339 -2.84 -12.19 19.95
CA LEU A 339 -2.20 -10.88 19.73
C LEU A 339 -3.13 -9.87 19.05
N VAL A 340 -4.02 -10.33 18.17
CA VAL A 340 -5.08 -9.49 17.56
C VAL A 340 -6.09 -9.05 18.63
N ASP A 341 -6.54 -9.97 19.48
CA ASP A 341 -7.46 -9.68 20.58
C ASP A 341 -6.86 -8.72 21.63
N GLN A 342 -5.53 -8.71 21.76
CA GLN A 342 -4.78 -7.78 22.59
C GLN A 342 -4.44 -6.45 21.91
N SER A 343 -4.89 -6.24 20.66
CA SER A 343 -4.61 -5.05 19.85
C SER A 343 -3.11 -4.77 19.63
N LEU A 344 -2.28 -5.81 19.58
CA LEU A 344 -0.84 -5.72 19.25
C LEU A 344 -0.56 -6.02 17.77
N VAL A 345 -1.42 -6.83 17.16
CA VAL A 345 -1.45 -7.10 15.71
C VAL A 345 -2.77 -6.54 15.15
N THR A 346 -2.70 -5.90 13.99
CA THR A 346 -3.89 -5.43 13.28
C THR A 346 -4.30 -6.47 12.25
N ALA A 347 -5.57 -6.89 12.26
CA ALA A 347 -6.14 -7.76 11.24
C ALA A 347 -6.92 -6.95 10.20
N HIS A 348 -6.59 -7.14 8.93
CA HIS A 348 -7.26 -6.56 7.76
C HIS A 348 -8.06 -7.66 7.07
N MET A 349 -9.38 -7.61 7.17
CA MET A 349 -10.26 -8.66 6.66
C MET A 349 -11.06 -8.17 5.46
N THR A 350 -11.07 -8.98 4.40
CA THR A 350 -12.00 -8.88 3.27
C THR A 350 -12.96 -10.07 3.30
N SER A 351 -13.89 -10.15 2.35
CA SER A 351 -14.77 -11.32 2.22
C SER A 351 -14.04 -12.63 1.92
N THR A 352 -12.78 -12.58 1.46
CA THR A 352 -12.03 -13.74 0.96
C THR A 352 -10.64 -13.90 1.55
N VAL A 353 -10.06 -12.86 2.17
CA VAL A 353 -8.67 -12.85 2.65
C VAL A 353 -8.57 -12.13 4.00
N ALA A 354 -7.78 -12.69 4.91
CA ALA A 354 -7.35 -12.05 6.15
C ALA A 354 -5.83 -11.79 6.11
N ARG A 355 -5.42 -10.56 6.42
CA ARG A 355 -4.02 -10.13 6.46
C ARG A 355 -3.70 -9.51 7.80
N TYR A 356 -2.45 -9.59 8.24
CA TYR A 356 -2.03 -9.16 9.56
C TYR A 356 -0.82 -8.26 9.46
N SER A 357 -0.81 -7.16 10.21
CA SER A 357 0.30 -6.21 10.24
C SER A 357 0.63 -5.77 11.66
N LEU A 358 1.90 -5.49 11.91
CA LEU A 358 2.33 -4.74 13.07
C LEU A 358 2.25 -3.24 12.79
N VAL A 359 1.80 -2.48 13.78
CA VAL A 359 1.99 -1.02 13.82
C VAL A 359 3.49 -0.75 13.81
N GLU A 360 3.96 0.22 13.02
CA GLU A 360 5.39 0.44 12.75
C GLU A 360 6.20 0.62 14.03
N SER A 361 5.69 1.36 15.01
CA SER A 361 6.37 1.53 16.29
C SER A 361 6.53 0.22 17.07
N VAL A 362 5.53 -0.66 17.00
CA VAL A 362 5.56 -2.00 17.63
C VAL A 362 6.54 -2.88 16.86
N ARG A 363 6.53 -2.82 15.53
CA ARG A 363 7.49 -3.53 14.67
C ARG A 363 8.94 -3.16 14.98
N VAL A 364 9.25 -1.86 15.06
CA VAL A 364 10.59 -1.36 15.41
C VAL A 364 11.00 -1.81 16.82
N TYR A 365 10.09 -1.77 17.80
CA TYR A 365 10.36 -2.27 19.14
C TYR A 365 10.62 -3.78 19.16
N ALA A 366 9.77 -4.57 18.49
CA ALA A 366 9.85 -6.01 18.41
C ALA A 366 11.13 -6.48 17.69
N ALA A 367 11.53 -5.79 16.61
CA ALA A 367 12.80 -6.04 15.94
C ALA A 367 14.02 -5.78 16.85
N ARG A 368 13.99 -4.72 17.68
CA ARG A 368 15.03 -4.50 18.70
C ARG A 368 15.09 -5.63 19.73
N GLN A 369 13.97 -6.23 20.10
CA GLN A 369 13.95 -7.37 21.01
C GLN A 369 14.47 -8.64 20.33
N LEU A 370 14.10 -8.88 19.08
CA LEU A 370 14.65 -9.96 18.25
C LEU A 370 16.18 -9.87 18.15
N ASP A 371 16.71 -8.66 17.92
CA ASP A 371 18.15 -8.40 17.89
C ASP A 371 18.83 -8.55 19.26
N ARG A 372 18.11 -8.37 20.37
CA ARG A 372 18.64 -8.61 21.73
C ARG A 372 18.67 -10.08 22.11
N ARG A 373 17.70 -10.88 21.64
CA ARG A 373 17.69 -12.34 21.82
C ARG A 373 18.96 -13.00 21.25
N ARG A 374 19.56 -12.36 20.24
CA ARG A 374 20.92 -12.63 19.73
C ARG A 374 21.97 -12.87 20.82
N ALA A 375 21.94 -12.08 21.90
CA ALA A 375 22.99 -12.11 22.92
C ALA A 375 22.89 -13.33 23.85
N ALA A 376 21.78 -14.07 23.84
CA ALA A 376 21.49 -15.11 24.82
C ALA A 376 21.63 -16.56 24.30
N VAL A 377 21.47 -16.83 23.00
CA VAL A 377 21.24 -18.21 22.50
C VAL A 377 22.22 -18.65 21.37
N GLY A 378 23.17 -17.83 20.96
CA GLY A 378 24.22 -18.23 19.99
C GLY A 378 23.76 -18.53 18.55
N THR A 379 22.45 -18.53 18.30
CA THR A 379 21.83 -18.57 16.96
C THR A 379 21.26 -17.19 16.66
N GLU A 380 21.61 -16.59 15.51
CA GLU A 380 21.12 -15.27 15.12
C GLU A 380 19.65 -15.36 14.64
N GLU A 381 18.71 -15.43 15.58
CA GLU A 381 17.27 -15.57 15.30
C GLU A 381 16.74 -14.49 14.34
N SER A 382 17.24 -13.24 14.45
CA SER A 382 16.97 -12.15 13.51
C SER A 382 17.40 -12.49 12.07
N VAL A 383 18.60 -13.04 11.89
CA VAL A 383 19.12 -13.48 10.59
C VAL A 383 18.35 -14.70 10.08
N LEU A 384 17.94 -15.62 10.95
CA LEU A 384 17.11 -16.76 10.59
C LEU A 384 15.74 -16.30 10.06
N MET A 385 15.07 -15.37 10.76
CA MET A 385 13.79 -14.82 10.31
C MET A 385 13.96 -14.08 8.98
N ALA A 386 14.99 -13.24 8.85
CA ALA A 386 15.28 -12.52 7.61
C ALA A 386 15.53 -13.47 6.44
N ARG A 387 16.30 -14.55 6.66
CA ARG A 387 16.54 -15.61 5.67
C ARG A 387 15.25 -16.31 5.26
N ARG A 388 14.42 -16.74 6.21
CA ARG A 388 13.15 -17.41 5.92
C ARG A 388 12.17 -16.50 5.16
N HIS A 389 12.15 -15.21 5.49
CA HIS A 389 11.36 -14.20 4.78
C HIS A 389 11.81 -14.07 3.32
N VAL A 390 13.13 -13.94 3.08
CA VAL A 390 13.70 -13.93 1.73
C VAL A 390 13.36 -15.21 0.96
N GLU A 391 13.60 -16.37 1.55
CA GLU A 391 13.33 -17.67 0.92
C GLU A 391 11.84 -17.83 0.57
N TYR A 392 10.93 -17.48 1.48
CA TYR A 392 9.49 -17.54 1.25
C TYR A 392 9.07 -16.68 0.04
N PHE A 393 9.45 -15.39 0.02
CA PHE A 393 9.06 -14.50 -1.08
C PHE A 393 9.77 -14.84 -2.39
N ARG A 394 11.02 -15.32 -2.36
CA ARG A 394 11.70 -15.86 -3.54
C ARG A 394 10.92 -17.02 -4.14
N ASP A 395 10.56 -18.00 -3.32
CA ASP A 395 9.88 -19.21 -3.78
C ASP A 395 8.48 -18.89 -4.32
N GLU A 396 7.75 -17.98 -3.67
CA GLU A 396 6.46 -17.50 -4.17
C GLU A 396 6.57 -16.74 -5.49
N ILE A 397 7.57 -15.86 -5.64
CA ILE A 397 7.86 -15.15 -6.91
C ILE A 397 8.26 -16.14 -8.02
N ALA A 398 9.04 -17.18 -7.70
CA ALA A 398 9.42 -18.20 -8.66
C ALA A 398 8.20 -19.07 -9.09
N ARG A 399 7.36 -19.48 -8.12
CA ARG A 399 6.10 -20.19 -8.36
C ARG A 399 5.15 -19.37 -9.23
N ALA A 400 5.05 -18.08 -8.93
CA ALA A 400 4.35 -17.11 -9.74
C ALA A 400 4.85 -17.06 -11.19
N ALA A 401 6.16 -16.91 -11.38
CA ALA A 401 6.76 -16.78 -12.70
C ALA A 401 6.54 -18.03 -13.58
N THR A 402 6.47 -19.23 -13.00
CA THR A 402 6.24 -20.47 -13.76
C THR A 402 4.78 -20.65 -14.25
N HIS A 403 3.81 -20.04 -13.57
CA HIS A 403 2.37 -20.18 -13.90
C HIS A 403 1.81 -19.01 -14.72
N TRP A 404 2.62 -18.00 -15.03
CA TRP A 404 2.23 -16.78 -15.76
C TRP A 404 1.65 -17.02 -17.16
N SER A 405 2.03 -18.11 -17.83
CA SER A 405 1.58 -18.44 -19.20
C SER A 405 0.18 -19.07 -19.27
N LYS A 406 -0.44 -19.38 -18.13
CA LYS A 406 -1.83 -19.89 -18.03
C LYS A 406 -2.74 -18.79 -17.50
N ASP A 407 -4.06 -18.92 -17.65
CA ASP A 407 -5.14 -17.95 -17.31
C ASP A 407 -5.17 -17.38 -15.86
N GLN A 408 -4.11 -17.54 -15.07
CA GLN A 408 -3.95 -17.07 -13.68
C GLN A 408 -3.21 -15.72 -13.55
N GLY A 409 -2.88 -15.05 -14.65
CA GLY A 409 -2.11 -13.79 -14.65
C GLY A 409 -2.72 -12.68 -13.79
N GLU A 410 -4.05 -12.57 -13.72
CA GLU A 410 -4.72 -11.53 -12.91
C GLU A 410 -4.67 -11.83 -11.40
N ALA A 411 -4.88 -13.08 -10.99
CA ALA A 411 -4.77 -13.49 -9.60
C ALA A 411 -3.35 -13.27 -9.08
N LEU A 412 -2.35 -13.57 -9.91
CA LEU A 412 -0.96 -13.38 -9.57
C LEU A 412 -0.56 -11.90 -9.44
N ARG A 413 -1.07 -11.02 -10.32
CA ARG A 413 -0.91 -9.57 -10.19
C ARG A 413 -1.59 -9.04 -8.93
N GLY A 414 -2.78 -9.55 -8.61
CA GLY A 414 -3.49 -9.25 -7.36
C GLY A 414 -2.64 -9.57 -6.15
N TRP A 415 -2.08 -10.78 -6.09
CA TRP A 415 -1.18 -11.21 -5.02
C TRP A 415 0.07 -10.32 -4.93
N ALA A 416 0.80 -10.12 -6.04
CA ALA A 416 2.04 -9.34 -6.04
C ALA A 416 1.82 -7.89 -5.62
N ARG A 417 0.65 -7.31 -5.94
CA ARG A 417 0.23 -5.98 -5.47
C ARG A 417 0.03 -5.98 -3.96
N ASP A 418 -0.63 -7.01 -3.44
CA ASP A 418 -0.98 -7.12 -2.03
C ASP A 418 0.26 -7.34 -1.15
N VAL A 419 1.30 -8.02 -1.65
CA VAL A 419 2.56 -8.28 -0.92
C VAL A 419 3.75 -7.43 -1.38
N TRP A 420 3.53 -6.37 -2.16
CA TRP A 420 4.61 -5.60 -2.80
C TRP A 420 5.67 -5.09 -1.81
N SER A 421 5.23 -4.56 -0.67
CA SER A 421 6.15 -4.06 0.38
C SER A 421 7.08 -5.15 0.89
N ASP A 422 6.58 -6.38 1.09
CA ASP A 422 7.39 -7.50 1.53
C ASP A 422 8.34 -8.02 0.45
N ILE A 423 7.94 -7.97 -0.82
CA ILE A 423 8.84 -8.27 -1.95
C ILE A 423 10.03 -7.30 -1.94
N VAL A 424 9.76 -6.00 -1.82
CA VAL A 424 10.80 -4.96 -1.75
C VAL A 424 11.70 -5.20 -0.54
N THR A 425 11.13 -5.43 0.65
CA THR A 425 11.88 -5.70 1.88
C THR A 425 12.75 -6.96 1.75
N ALA A 426 12.23 -8.03 1.15
CA ALA A 426 12.99 -9.26 0.93
C ALA A 426 14.19 -9.02 0.00
N VAL A 427 14.00 -8.33 -1.13
CA VAL A 427 15.11 -8.01 -2.06
C VAL A 427 16.18 -7.15 -1.36
N LEU A 428 15.77 -6.11 -0.62
CA LEU A 428 16.72 -5.24 0.09
C LEU A 428 17.51 -5.98 1.17
N ARG A 429 16.90 -6.97 1.83
CA ARG A 429 17.57 -7.80 2.85
C ARG A 429 18.60 -8.75 2.29
N CYS A 430 18.52 -9.13 1.02
CA CYS A 430 19.55 -9.95 0.38
C CYS A 430 20.94 -9.30 0.45
N GLU A 431 21.03 -7.98 0.66
CA GLU A 431 22.30 -7.25 0.81
C GLU A 431 22.93 -7.41 2.20
N THR A 432 22.09 -7.57 3.23
CA THR A 432 22.52 -7.64 4.64
C THR A 432 22.54 -9.06 5.18
N VAL A 433 21.74 -9.97 4.62
CA VAL A 433 21.69 -11.38 5.02
C VAL A 433 22.81 -12.17 4.30
N PRO A 434 23.74 -12.79 5.05
CA PRO A 434 24.84 -13.56 4.45
C PRO A 434 24.33 -14.69 3.53
N GLY A 435 24.94 -14.81 2.35
CA GLY A 435 24.63 -15.87 1.37
C GLY A 435 23.34 -15.67 0.56
N MET A 436 22.67 -14.52 0.67
CA MET A 436 21.39 -14.27 -0.03
C MET A 436 21.51 -13.38 -1.27
N THR A 437 22.71 -12.96 -1.68
CA THR A 437 22.91 -12.10 -2.86
C THR A 437 22.29 -12.69 -4.13
N ALA A 438 22.47 -14.00 -4.36
CA ALA A 438 21.89 -14.68 -5.52
C ALA A 438 20.35 -14.67 -5.50
N ALA A 439 19.75 -14.93 -4.34
CA ALA A 439 18.30 -14.92 -4.17
C ALA A 439 17.68 -13.56 -4.51
N GLY A 440 18.32 -12.45 -4.10
CA GLY A 440 17.83 -11.10 -4.43
C GLY A 440 17.83 -10.85 -5.94
N LEU A 441 18.87 -11.33 -6.62
CA LEU A 441 18.99 -11.19 -8.07
C LEU A 441 18.01 -12.10 -8.82
N GLU A 442 17.79 -13.34 -8.36
CA GLU A 442 16.78 -14.27 -8.88
C GLU A 442 15.36 -13.68 -8.75
N MET A 443 15.02 -13.13 -7.58
CA MET A 443 13.76 -12.44 -7.35
C MET A 443 13.59 -11.30 -8.36
N CYS A 444 14.61 -10.46 -8.53
CA CYS A 444 14.57 -9.38 -9.51
C CYS A 444 14.41 -9.92 -10.93
N ALA A 445 15.14 -10.97 -11.31
CA ALA A 445 15.02 -11.61 -12.63
C ALA A 445 13.60 -12.11 -12.88
N HIS A 446 12.96 -12.76 -11.91
CA HIS A 446 11.57 -13.20 -12.01
C HIS A 446 10.60 -12.03 -12.10
N LEU A 447 10.77 -10.96 -11.32
CA LEU A 447 9.96 -9.74 -11.44
C LEU A 447 10.12 -9.07 -12.82
N LEU A 448 11.35 -9.07 -13.35
CA LEU A 448 11.66 -8.53 -14.67
C LEU A 448 11.02 -9.38 -15.79
N ARG A 449 11.08 -10.72 -15.69
CA ARG A 449 10.57 -11.68 -16.69
C ARG A 449 9.06 -11.88 -16.63
N ALA A 450 8.47 -11.95 -15.44
CA ALA A 450 7.04 -12.14 -15.23
C ALA A 450 6.21 -10.88 -15.58
N ARG A 451 6.84 -9.80 -16.06
CA ARG A 451 6.18 -8.54 -16.45
C ARG A 451 5.25 -7.97 -15.37
N LEU A 452 5.51 -8.28 -14.09
CA LEU A 452 4.80 -7.76 -12.92
C LEU A 452 4.97 -6.24 -12.70
N THR A 453 5.62 -5.58 -13.65
CA THR A 453 6.06 -4.19 -13.60
C THR A 453 4.94 -3.21 -13.88
N SER A 454 3.80 -3.72 -14.38
CA SER A 454 2.52 -2.99 -14.49
C SER A 454 1.65 -3.11 -13.22
N VAL A 455 2.09 -3.85 -12.19
CA VAL A 455 1.34 -4.02 -10.95
C VAL A 455 1.67 -2.88 -9.98
N GLY A 456 0.66 -2.10 -9.62
CA GLY A 456 0.59 -1.37 -8.34
C GLY A 456 1.66 -0.31 -8.07
N GLY A 457 2.51 0.06 -9.03
CA GLY A 457 3.47 1.17 -8.90
C GLY A 457 4.95 0.82 -9.09
N GLY A 458 5.33 -0.32 -9.66
CA GLY A 458 6.71 -0.79 -9.57
C GLY A 458 7.67 -0.52 -10.74
N PHE A 459 7.28 0.14 -11.85
CA PHE A 459 8.11 0.10 -13.07
C PHE A 459 9.55 0.62 -12.82
N ARG A 460 9.68 1.72 -12.07
CA ARG A 460 10.97 2.26 -11.62
C ARG A 460 11.53 1.52 -10.41
N ALA A 461 10.72 1.21 -9.39
CA ALA A 461 11.15 0.46 -8.22
C ALA A 461 11.84 -0.89 -8.56
N VAL A 462 11.24 -1.71 -9.45
CA VAL A 462 11.84 -2.99 -9.90
C VAL A 462 13.19 -2.75 -10.56
N ARG A 463 13.32 -1.72 -11.42
CA ARG A 463 14.59 -1.40 -12.08
C ARG A 463 15.66 -1.01 -11.06
N VAL A 464 15.31 -0.17 -10.09
CA VAL A 464 16.23 0.30 -9.04
C VAL A 464 16.68 -0.88 -8.18
N LEU A 465 15.76 -1.75 -7.76
CA LEU A 465 16.08 -2.95 -7.00
C LEU A 465 16.97 -3.91 -7.79
N ALA A 466 16.64 -4.16 -9.06
CA ALA A 466 17.44 -5.02 -9.93
C ALA A 466 18.85 -4.47 -10.15
N ALA A 467 19.00 -3.16 -10.39
CA ALA A 467 20.30 -2.53 -10.54
C ALA A 467 21.13 -2.65 -9.26
N ARG A 468 20.51 -2.37 -8.10
CA ARG A 468 21.17 -2.49 -6.80
C ARG A 468 21.63 -3.92 -6.51
N ALA A 469 20.77 -4.91 -6.76
CA ALA A 469 21.10 -6.33 -6.61
C ALA A 469 22.20 -6.79 -7.59
N LEU A 470 22.17 -6.31 -8.84
CA LEU A 470 23.17 -6.63 -9.85
C LEU A 470 24.55 -6.07 -9.49
N TYR A 471 24.62 -4.79 -9.12
CA TYR A 471 25.88 -4.16 -8.69
C TYR A 471 26.45 -4.84 -7.43
N ARG A 472 25.58 -5.21 -6.48
CA ARG A 472 26.00 -5.98 -5.30
C ARG A 472 26.57 -7.34 -5.69
N ALA A 473 25.91 -8.08 -6.59
CA ALA A 473 26.39 -9.38 -7.07
C ALA A 473 27.76 -9.26 -7.77
N TRP A 474 27.95 -8.19 -8.54
CA TRP A 474 29.21 -7.85 -9.17
C TRP A 474 30.33 -7.50 -8.20
N ASP A 475 30.05 -6.70 -7.16
CA ASP A 475 31.03 -6.27 -6.17
C ASP A 475 31.54 -7.44 -5.31
N VAL A 476 30.66 -8.37 -4.95
CA VAL A 476 31.02 -9.52 -4.11
C VAL A 476 31.51 -10.73 -4.91
N GLY A 477 31.51 -10.66 -6.25
CA GLY A 477 31.87 -11.78 -7.11
C GLY A 477 30.95 -12.99 -6.89
N ALA A 478 29.64 -12.78 -6.91
CA ALA A 478 28.67 -13.84 -6.70
C ALA A 478 28.87 -15.00 -7.71
N ASP A 479 28.79 -16.24 -7.23
CA ASP A 479 28.91 -17.45 -8.04
C ASP A 479 27.64 -17.69 -8.86
N LEU A 480 27.46 -16.86 -9.89
CA LEU A 480 26.35 -16.91 -10.82
C LEU A 480 26.88 -16.89 -12.25
N PRO A 481 26.21 -17.56 -13.21
CA PRO A 481 26.63 -17.53 -14.61
C PRO A 481 26.67 -16.11 -15.17
N ASP A 482 27.74 -15.75 -15.88
CA ASP A 482 27.90 -14.41 -16.48
C ASP A 482 26.73 -14.07 -17.42
N ASP A 483 26.24 -15.04 -18.21
CA ASP A 483 25.09 -14.84 -19.09
C ASP A 483 23.82 -14.43 -18.33
N PHE A 484 23.63 -14.92 -17.11
CA PHE A 484 22.50 -14.53 -16.25
C PHE A 484 22.64 -13.08 -15.77
N LEU A 485 23.83 -12.70 -15.30
CA LEU A 485 24.15 -11.33 -14.89
C LEU A 485 23.98 -10.33 -16.04
N LEU A 486 24.50 -10.68 -17.22
CA LEU A 486 24.40 -9.86 -18.43
C LEU A 486 22.95 -9.74 -18.93
N SER A 487 22.14 -10.79 -18.81
CA SER A 487 20.72 -10.75 -19.15
C SER A 487 19.92 -9.78 -18.27
N ILE A 488 20.23 -9.73 -16.98
CA ILE A 488 19.60 -8.78 -16.05
C ILE A 488 20.07 -7.35 -16.34
N GLY A 489 21.37 -7.15 -16.54
CA GLY A 489 21.93 -5.86 -16.97
C GLY A 489 21.27 -5.34 -18.25
N ALA A 490 21.13 -6.19 -19.26
CA ALA A 490 20.44 -5.87 -20.49
C ALA A 490 18.96 -5.48 -20.28
N SER A 491 18.26 -6.19 -19.39
CA SER A 491 16.88 -5.88 -19.02
C SER A 491 16.76 -4.51 -18.33
N ILE A 492 17.72 -4.16 -17.46
CA ILE A 492 17.81 -2.85 -16.81
C ILE A 492 18.00 -1.75 -17.85
N VAL A 493 18.89 -1.94 -18.84
CA VAL A 493 19.12 -0.98 -19.93
C VAL A 493 17.84 -0.69 -20.70
N GLN A 494 17.10 -1.73 -21.11
CA GLN A 494 15.84 -1.54 -21.86
C GLN A 494 14.82 -0.71 -21.08
N ARG A 495 14.69 -0.97 -19.77
CA ARG A 495 13.77 -0.23 -18.89
C ARG A 495 14.23 1.20 -18.66
N ALA A 496 15.53 1.41 -18.46
CA ALA A 496 16.11 2.74 -18.32
C ALA A 496 15.81 3.59 -19.57
N VAL A 497 15.91 3.01 -20.78
CA VAL A 497 15.49 3.67 -22.02
C VAL A 497 14.00 4.04 -22.00
N TRP A 498 13.11 3.13 -21.61
CA TRP A 498 11.67 3.43 -21.54
C TRP A 498 11.30 4.45 -20.45
N GLN A 499 12.11 4.60 -19.41
CA GLN A 499 11.94 5.61 -18.35
C GLN A 499 12.63 6.94 -18.67
N GLY A 500 13.30 7.05 -19.82
CA GLY A 500 14.05 8.25 -20.20
C GLY A 500 15.38 8.43 -19.45
N ASP A 501 15.82 7.44 -18.66
CA ASP A 501 17.05 7.45 -17.89
C ASP A 501 18.24 6.98 -18.74
N ARG A 502 18.62 7.83 -19.71
CA ARG A 502 19.70 7.50 -20.67
C ARG A 502 21.05 7.30 -19.99
N ALA A 503 21.32 8.04 -18.91
CA ALA A 503 22.58 7.94 -18.19
C ALA A 503 22.74 6.57 -17.53
N GLU A 504 21.69 6.03 -16.91
CA GLU A 504 21.68 4.67 -16.40
C GLU A 504 21.85 3.65 -17.55
N ALA A 505 21.09 3.80 -18.64
CA ALA A 505 21.14 2.89 -19.77
C ALA A 505 22.56 2.79 -20.35
N ASP A 506 23.24 3.93 -20.53
CA ASP A 506 24.60 3.99 -21.07
C ASP A 506 25.65 3.41 -20.12
N ARG A 507 25.50 3.66 -18.81
CA ARG A 507 26.40 3.14 -17.78
C ARG A 507 26.28 1.62 -17.67
N VAL A 508 25.07 1.09 -17.49
CA VAL A 508 24.86 -0.36 -17.33
C VAL A 508 25.25 -1.11 -18.60
N LEU A 509 24.99 -0.55 -19.79
CA LEU A 509 25.45 -1.15 -21.04
C LEU A 509 26.98 -1.21 -21.13
N ALA A 510 27.68 -0.14 -20.75
CA ALA A 510 29.14 -0.12 -20.73
C ALA A 510 29.70 -1.14 -19.73
N ASP A 511 29.10 -1.26 -18.55
CA ASP A 511 29.48 -2.25 -17.53
C ASP A 511 29.28 -3.69 -18.04
N CYS A 512 28.17 -3.96 -18.75
CA CYS A 512 27.94 -5.25 -19.40
C CYS A 512 28.99 -5.56 -20.47
N VAL A 513 29.31 -4.60 -21.35
CA VAL A 513 30.32 -4.78 -22.41
C VAL A 513 31.72 -4.99 -21.82
N ALA A 514 32.08 -4.28 -20.74
CA ALA A 514 33.35 -4.46 -20.05
C ALA A 514 33.54 -5.89 -19.51
N ARG A 515 32.45 -6.56 -19.14
CA ARG A 515 32.45 -7.93 -18.62
C ARG A 515 32.42 -9.01 -19.71
N CYS A 516 32.24 -8.63 -20.98
CA CYS A 516 32.23 -9.59 -22.10
C CYS A 516 33.63 -10.06 -22.54
N GLY A 517 34.71 -9.55 -21.93
CA GLY A 517 36.07 -9.99 -22.23
C GLY A 517 36.58 -9.61 -23.63
N LEU A 518 36.10 -8.48 -24.19
CA LEU A 518 36.59 -7.95 -25.46
C LEU A 518 38.09 -7.63 -25.39
N ASP A 519 38.78 -7.71 -26.53
CA ASP A 519 40.14 -7.17 -26.63
C ASP A 519 40.16 -5.65 -26.38
N PRO A 520 41.29 -5.07 -25.93
CA PRO A 520 41.34 -3.65 -25.55
C PRO A 520 40.96 -2.66 -26.66
N ASP A 521 41.18 -3.00 -27.93
CA ASP A 521 40.85 -2.11 -29.05
C ASP A 521 39.37 -2.17 -29.38
N ALA A 522 38.78 -3.37 -29.43
CA ALA A 522 37.33 -3.54 -29.53
C ALA A 522 36.60 -2.91 -28.34
N HIS A 523 37.12 -3.06 -27.11
CA HIS A 523 36.54 -2.44 -25.92
C HIS A 523 36.57 -0.91 -25.95
N ARG A 524 37.56 -0.28 -26.60
CA ARG A 524 37.60 1.19 -26.73
C ARG A 524 36.66 1.72 -27.82
N THR A 525 36.47 0.94 -28.88
CA THR A 525 35.85 1.41 -30.13
C THR A 525 34.48 0.79 -30.41
N TRP A 526 33.95 -0.08 -29.53
CA TRP A 526 32.68 -0.76 -29.78
C TRP A 526 31.53 0.21 -30.06
N LYS A 527 31.48 1.36 -29.37
CA LYS A 527 30.44 2.38 -29.59
C LYS A 527 30.47 2.98 -31.00
N ASP A 528 31.63 3.00 -31.63
CA ASP A 528 31.86 3.58 -32.97
C ASP A 528 31.65 2.54 -34.08
N THR A 529 31.50 1.26 -33.73
CA THR A 529 31.35 0.16 -34.67
C THR A 529 30.10 -0.72 -34.45
N PRO A 530 28.86 -0.17 -34.36
CA PRO A 530 27.64 -0.96 -34.16
C PRO A 530 27.42 -2.14 -35.12
N GLY A 531 27.75 -1.95 -36.39
CA GLY A 531 27.59 -2.98 -37.42
C GLY A 531 28.53 -4.19 -37.25
N ALA A 532 29.65 -4.04 -36.54
CA ALA A 532 30.60 -5.14 -36.34
C ALA A 532 30.05 -6.17 -35.32
N ASP A 533 30.19 -7.47 -35.63
CA ASP A 533 29.95 -8.53 -34.66
C ASP A 533 31.19 -8.69 -33.77
N LEU A 534 31.12 -8.13 -32.57
CA LEU A 534 32.21 -8.18 -31.58
C LEU A 534 32.16 -9.45 -30.71
N GLY A 535 31.31 -10.42 -31.04
CA GLY A 535 31.14 -11.62 -30.22
C GLY A 535 30.36 -11.38 -28.92
N LEU A 536 29.67 -10.24 -28.80
CA LEU A 536 28.85 -9.93 -27.63
C LEU A 536 27.70 -10.94 -27.46
N PRO A 537 27.32 -11.31 -26.21
CA PRO A 537 26.15 -12.14 -25.95
C PRO A 537 24.85 -11.51 -26.46
N PRO A 538 23.84 -12.31 -26.85
CA PRO A 538 22.60 -11.82 -27.45
C PRO A 538 21.88 -10.77 -26.58
N ALA A 539 21.91 -10.93 -25.26
CA ALA A 539 21.30 -9.97 -24.34
C ALA A 539 21.96 -8.57 -24.41
N VAL A 540 23.30 -8.53 -24.47
CA VAL A 540 24.05 -7.27 -24.54
C VAL A 540 23.83 -6.60 -25.89
N GLU A 541 23.77 -7.36 -26.98
CA GLU A 541 23.41 -6.81 -28.29
C GLU A 541 21.99 -6.26 -28.34
N MET A 542 21.04 -6.96 -27.74
CA MET A 542 19.65 -6.48 -27.65
C MET A 542 19.55 -5.17 -26.86
N ALA A 543 20.27 -5.05 -25.74
CA ALA A 543 20.37 -3.82 -24.98
C ALA A 543 21.01 -2.69 -25.78
N TRP A 544 22.10 -2.98 -26.50
CA TRP A 544 22.78 -2.00 -27.34
C TRP A 544 21.89 -1.50 -28.48
N GLY A 545 21.22 -2.40 -29.19
CA GLY A 545 20.24 -2.06 -30.23
C GLY A 545 19.10 -1.18 -29.70
N THR A 546 18.65 -1.42 -28.47
CA THR A 546 17.63 -0.59 -27.81
C THR A 546 18.15 0.83 -27.50
N VAL A 547 19.40 0.97 -27.06
CA VAL A 547 20.04 2.27 -26.85
C VAL A 547 20.20 3.02 -28.19
N LEU A 548 20.63 2.35 -29.24
CA LEU A 548 20.73 2.93 -30.60
C LEU A 548 19.37 3.40 -31.12
N PHE A 549 18.32 2.59 -30.94
CA PHE A 549 16.95 2.97 -31.29
C PHE A 549 16.52 4.24 -30.55
N SER A 550 16.81 4.35 -29.26
CA SER A 550 16.49 5.55 -28.46
C SER A 550 17.10 6.84 -29.02
N ARG A 551 18.20 6.71 -29.77
CA ARG A 551 18.95 7.81 -30.40
C ARG A 551 18.59 8.05 -31.87
N ALA A 552 17.65 7.27 -32.41
CA ALA A 552 17.30 7.25 -33.83
C ALA A 552 18.46 6.82 -34.75
N ASP A 553 19.35 5.96 -34.26
CA ASP A 553 20.44 5.42 -35.07
C ASP A 553 19.95 4.21 -35.90
N PRO A 554 20.02 4.24 -37.25
CA PRO A 554 19.54 3.16 -38.10
C PRO A 554 20.30 1.84 -37.90
N GLN A 555 21.53 1.87 -37.37
CA GLN A 555 22.29 0.65 -37.08
C GLN A 555 21.64 -0.19 -35.96
N ALA A 556 20.68 0.36 -35.22
CA ALA A 556 19.86 -0.38 -34.26
C ALA A 556 19.23 -1.64 -34.89
N VAL A 557 18.74 -1.55 -36.13
CA VAL A 557 18.09 -2.68 -36.82
C VAL A 557 19.08 -3.82 -37.04
N GLU A 558 20.30 -3.51 -37.49
CA GLU A 558 21.34 -4.51 -37.75
C GLU A 558 21.77 -5.23 -36.46
N VAL A 559 22.00 -4.46 -35.38
CA VAL A 559 22.38 -5.01 -34.08
C VAL A 559 21.28 -5.92 -33.51
N LEU A 560 20.01 -5.52 -33.61
CA LEU A 560 18.88 -6.32 -33.13
C LEU A 560 18.65 -7.60 -33.96
N CYS A 561 18.83 -7.53 -35.28
CA CYS A 561 18.83 -8.72 -36.15
C CYS A 561 19.93 -9.71 -35.77
N ARG A 562 21.11 -9.20 -35.37
CA ARG A 562 22.22 -10.03 -34.89
C ARG A 562 21.89 -10.69 -33.55
N ALA A 563 21.34 -9.93 -32.60
CA ALA A 563 20.87 -10.44 -31.32
C ALA A 563 19.80 -11.54 -31.50
N THR A 564 18.80 -11.32 -32.37
CA THR A 564 17.74 -12.29 -32.67
C THR A 564 18.31 -13.61 -33.22
N ARG A 565 19.27 -13.54 -34.15
CA ARG A 565 19.94 -14.74 -34.70
C ARG A 565 20.74 -15.49 -33.64
N LYS A 566 21.38 -14.77 -32.71
CA LYS A 566 22.14 -15.37 -31.61
C LYS A 566 21.19 -16.06 -30.61
N TYR A 567 20.07 -15.43 -30.24
CA TYR A 567 19.04 -16.05 -29.40
C TYR A 567 18.45 -17.31 -30.04
N ALA A 568 18.14 -17.28 -31.34
CA ALA A 568 17.56 -18.43 -32.05
C ALA A 568 18.49 -19.67 -32.09
N ARG A 569 19.80 -19.49 -31.84
CA ARG A 569 20.79 -20.58 -31.76
C ARG A 569 21.03 -21.05 -30.32
N ALA A 570 20.61 -20.29 -29.33
CA ALA A 570 20.80 -20.63 -27.92
C ALA A 570 19.70 -21.60 -27.45
N ALA A 571 20.09 -22.72 -26.83
CA ALA A 571 19.14 -23.69 -26.31
C ALA A 571 18.32 -23.10 -25.14
N GLY A 572 17.00 -23.28 -25.15
CA GLY A 572 16.11 -22.81 -24.07
C GLY A 572 15.83 -21.30 -24.09
N ALA A 573 16.16 -20.60 -25.18
CA ALA A 573 15.97 -19.16 -25.36
C ALA A 573 14.79 -18.82 -26.29
N GLU A 574 13.79 -19.69 -26.41
CA GLU A 574 12.65 -19.51 -27.33
C GLU A 574 11.88 -18.21 -27.00
N GLY A 575 11.62 -17.97 -25.71
CA GLY A 575 10.95 -16.76 -25.25
C GLY A 575 11.73 -15.48 -25.55
N ASP A 576 13.05 -15.52 -25.36
CA ASP A 576 13.94 -14.38 -25.63
C ASP A 576 14.06 -14.13 -27.14
N THR A 577 14.06 -15.19 -27.96
CA THR A 577 14.01 -15.11 -29.42
C THR A 577 12.74 -14.39 -29.88
N VAL A 578 11.57 -14.81 -29.38
CA VAL A 578 10.28 -14.16 -29.69
C VAL A 578 10.31 -12.69 -29.29
N HIS A 579 10.76 -12.38 -28.07
CA HIS A 579 10.81 -11.02 -27.57
C HIS A 579 11.75 -10.12 -28.40
N CYS A 580 12.95 -10.61 -28.71
CA CYS A 580 13.94 -9.88 -29.52
C CYS A 580 13.44 -9.66 -30.95
N ALA A 581 12.82 -10.67 -31.58
CA ALA A 581 12.27 -10.55 -32.93
C ALA A 581 11.13 -9.51 -33.00
N LEU A 582 10.24 -9.46 -32.00
CA LEU A 582 9.16 -8.47 -31.92
C LEU A 582 9.69 -7.04 -31.78
N ILE A 583 10.70 -6.83 -30.93
CA ILE A 583 11.36 -5.52 -30.81
C ILE A 583 12.08 -5.16 -32.10
N THR A 584 12.75 -6.13 -32.75
CA THR A 584 13.43 -5.92 -34.03
C THR A 584 12.46 -5.45 -35.10
N GLY A 585 11.30 -6.10 -35.25
CA GLY A 585 10.24 -5.69 -36.18
C GLY A 585 9.70 -4.29 -35.88
N LEU A 586 9.44 -3.98 -34.62
CA LEU A 586 8.99 -2.64 -34.18
C LEU A 586 10.03 -1.57 -34.54
N VAL A 587 11.31 -1.79 -34.22
CA VAL A 587 12.41 -0.85 -34.49
C VAL A 587 12.64 -0.69 -35.99
N ALA A 588 12.55 -1.76 -36.77
CA ALA A 588 12.63 -1.72 -38.22
C ALA A 588 11.48 -0.90 -38.83
N GLY A 589 10.27 -0.96 -38.27
CA GLY A 589 9.16 -0.09 -38.66
C GLY A 589 9.50 1.40 -38.50
N PHE A 590 10.17 1.78 -37.41
CA PHE A 590 10.57 3.17 -37.17
C PHE A 590 11.77 3.63 -38.00
N LEU A 591 12.82 2.80 -38.12
CA LEU A 591 14.14 3.22 -38.64
C LEU A 591 14.59 2.51 -39.92
N GLY A 592 14.04 1.33 -40.23
CA GLY A 592 14.44 0.52 -41.38
C GLY A 592 13.76 0.93 -42.68
N SER A 593 14.23 0.36 -43.80
CA SER A 593 13.55 0.47 -45.09
C SER A 593 12.19 -0.25 -45.08
N ARG A 594 11.31 0.05 -46.04
CA ARG A 594 10.01 -0.64 -46.17
C ARG A 594 10.17 -2.17 -46.24
N GLU A 595 11.12 -2.64 -47.03
CA GLU A 595 11.39 -4.08 -47.21
C GLU A 595 11.87 -4.72 -45.90
N GLN A 596 12.82 -4.08 -45.20
CA GLN A 596 13.30 -4.55 -43.90
C GLN A 596 12.18 -4.56 -42.86
N ALA A 597 11.38 -3.49 -42.80
CA ALA A 597 10.29 -3.34 -41.85
C ALA A 597 9.23 -4.43 -42.01
N VAL A 598 8.77 -4.68 -43.25
CA VAL A 598 7.79 -5.74 -43.55
C VAL A 598 8.37 -7.12 -43.20
N THR A 599 9.57 -7.42 -43.68
CA THR A 599 10.19 -8.74 -43.49
C THR A 599 10.39 -9.05 -42.00
N LEU A 600 10.92 -8.10 -41.23
CA LEU A 600 11.23 -8.30 -39.82
C LEU A 600 9.97 -8.34 -38.94
N ALA A 601 8.93 -7.57 -39.29
CA ALA A 601 7.64 -7.64 -38.60
C ALA A 601 6.93 -8.99 -38.84
N GLU A 602 6.95 -9.50 -40.09
CA GLU A 602 6.43 -10.83 -40.42
C GLU A 602 7.18 -11.95 -39.68
N GLN A 603 8.51 -11.86 -39.60
CA GLN A 603 9.32 -12.79 -38.80
C GLN A 603 8.94 -12.75 -37.32
N GLY A 604 8.82 -11.56 -36.73
CA GLY A 604 8.38 -11.38 -35.35
C GLY A 604 6.99 -11.98 -35.10
N ARG A 605 6.05 -11.80 -36.03
CA ARG A 605 4.71 -12.40 -35.98
C ARG A 605 4.76 -13.93 -36.07
N ALA A 606 5.58 -14.49 -36.95
CA ALA A 606 5.73 -15.94 -37.07
C ALA A 606 6.26 -16.55 -35.76
N HIS A 607 7.26 -15.92 -35.14
CA HIS A 607 7.76 -16.31 -33.82
C HIS A 607 6.67 -16.20 -32.74
N ALA A 608 5.91 -15.11 -32.71
CA ALA A 608 4.81 -14.94 -31.77
C ALA A 608 3.72 -16.01 -31.94
N GLY A 609 3.32 -16.32 -33.18
CA GLY A 609 2.33 -17.35 -33.48
C GLY A 609 2.77 -18.75 -33.06
N ALA A 610 4.06 -19.09 -33.27
CA ALA A 610 4.62 -20.36 -32.85
C ALA A 610 4.68 -20.52 -31.31
N SER A 611 4.74 -19.41 -30.56
CA SER A 611 4.83 -19.44 -29.10
C SER A 611 3.50 -19.75 -28.39
N GLY A 612 2.36 -19.52 -29.04
CA GLY A 612 1.03 -19.64 -28.43
C GLY A 612 0.72 -18.60 -27.34
N VAL A 613 1.58 -17.60 -27.12
CA VAL A 613 1.39 -16.57 -26.09
C VAL A 613 0.62 -15.38 -26.67
N GLU A 614 -0.60 -15.14 -26.20
CA GLU A 614 -1.46 -14.02 -26.65
C GLU A 614 -0.78 -12.64 -26.54
N SER A 615 0.01 -12.41 -25.48
CA SER A 615 0.73 -11.15 -25.33
C SER A 615 1.81 -10.92 -26.39
N ALA A 616 2.40 -11.98 -26.96
CA ALA A 616 3.36 -11.88 -28.05
C ALA A 616 2.66 -11.46 -29.36
N LEU A 617 1.45 -11.97 -29.61
CA LEU A 617 0.63 -11.57 -30.75
C LEU A 617 0.20 -10.11 -30.67
N ALA A 618 -0.10 -9.60 -29.48
CA ALA A 618 -0.41 -8.17 -29.28
C ALA A 618 0.78 -7.27 -29.67
N TRP A 619 2.01 -7.65 -29.30
CA TRP A 619 3.22 -6.93 -29.72
C TRP A 619 3.50 -7.07 -31.21
N ALA A 620 3.19 -8.22 -31.84
CA ALA A 620 3.29 -8.38 -33.28
C ALA A 620 2.32 -7.45 -34.03
N ASP A 621 1.08 -7.32 -33.53
CA ASP A 621 0.11 -6.35 -34.04
C ASP A 621 0.62 -4.91 -33.91
N LEU A 622 1.29 -4.54 -32.81
CA LEU A 622 1.92 -3.21 -32.72
C LEU A 622 3.05 -3.02 -33.73
N ALA A 623 3.92 -4.00 -33.92
CA ALA A 623 4.99 -3.91 -34.93
C ALA A 623 4.40 -3.70 -36.33
N ASP A 624 3.39 -4.49 -36.71
CA ASP A 624 2.70 -4.32 -38.00
C ASP A 624 1.98 -2.99 -38.12
N SER A 625 1.40 -2.46 -37.03
CA SER A 625 0.78 -1.13 -37.06
C SER A 625 1.79 -0.04 -37.43
N VAL A 626 3.02 -0.09 -36.90
CA VAL A 626 4.08 0.88 -37.26
C VAL A 626 4.42 0.76 -38.75
N VAL A 627 4.55 -0.46 -39.28
CA VAL A 627 4.83 -0.69 -40.70
C VAL A 627 3.70 -0.12 -41.57
N GLN A 628 2.45 -0.39 -41.22
CA GLN A 628 1.29 0.08 -41.97
C GLN A 628 1.11 1.60 -41.89
N THR A 629 1.30 2.21 -40.72
CA THR A 629 1.21 3.68 -40.55
C THR A 629 2.24 4.42 -41.38
N LYS A 630 3.47 3.88 -41.45
CA LYS A 630 4.58 4.55 -42.15
C LYS A 630 4.62 4.25 -43.65
N TYR A 631 4.32 3.01 -44.06
CA TYR A 631 4.57 2.53 -45.42
C TYR A 631 3.35 1.93 -46.13
N GLY A 632 2.21 1.80 -45.45
CA GLY A 632 1.06 1.03 -45.91
C GLY A 632 -0.28 1.75 -45.70
N ASP A 633 -1.29 0.99 -45.29
CA ASP A 633 -2.66 1.48 -45.07
C ASP A 633 -2.86 1.91 -43.61
N PRO A 634 -3.04 3.20 -43.30
CA PRO A 634 -3.25 3.65 -41.93
C PRO A 634 -4.56 3.11 -41.33
N LEU A 635 -5.57 2.72 -42.13
CA LEU A 635 -6.77 2.07 -41.61
C LEU A 635 -6.50 0.64 -41.17
N ALA A 636 -5.58 -0.07 -41.83
CA ALA A 636 -5.09 -1.37 -41.37
C ALA A 636 -4.33 -1.24 -40.05
N ALA A 637 -3.48 -0.21 -39.91
CA ALA A 637 -2.78 0.08 -38.66
C ALA A 637 -3.75 0.28 -37.48
N LEU A 638 -4.79 1.10 -37.65
CA LEU A 638 -5.81 1.32 -36.60
C LEU A 638 -6.50 0.02 -36.13
N ARG A 639 -6.66 -0.97 -37.02
CA ARG A 639 -7.23 -2.29 -36.67
C ARG A 639 -6.26 -3.11 -35.81
N HIS A 640 -4.97 -3.15 -36.20
CA HIS A 640 -3.93 -3.82 -35.43
C HIS A 640 -3.77 -3.20 -34.04
N GLU A 641 -3.72 -1.87 -33.94
CA GLU A 641 -3.61 -1.15 -32.66
C GLU A 641 -4.80 -1.44 -31.75
N ARG A 642 -6.02 -1.49 -32.29
CA ARG A 642 -7.22 -1.82 -31.52
C ARG A 642 -7.16 -3.25 -30.98
N ALA A 643 -6.75 -4.22 -31.81
CA ALA A 643 -6.61 -5.61 -31.40
C ALA A 643 -5.50 -5.79 -30.35
N ALA A 644 -4.36 -5.12 -30.53
CA ALA A 644 -3.27 -5.11 -29.57
C ALA A 644 -3.69 -4.49 -28.23
N LEU A 645 -4.31 -3.30 -28.28
CA LEU A 645 -4.81 -2.60 -27.09
C LEU A 645 -5.80 -3.46 -26.32
N GLN A 646 -6.72 -4.14 -27.02
CA GLN A 646 -7.68 -5.03 -26.39
C GLN A 646 -6.98 -6.12 -25.59
N ARG A 647 -6.01 -6.81 -26.19
CA ARG A 647 -5.24 -7.87 -25.53
C ARG A 647 -4.42 -7.36 -24.35
N PHE A 648 -3.83 -6.17 -24.45
CA PHE A 648 -3.07 -5.60 -23.32
C PHE A 648 -3.97 -5.21 -22.16
N VAL A 649 -5.16 -4.66 -22.43
CA VAL A 649 -6.14 -4.32 -21.39
C VAL A 649 -6.65 -5.60 -20.72
N ASP A 650 -7.05 -6.61 -21.50
CA ASP A 650 -7.51 -7.89 -20.96
C ASP A 650 -6.39 -8.62 -20.20
N GLY A 651 -5.14 -8.44 -20.64
CA GLY A 651 -3.94 -8.96 -20.01
C GLY A 651 -3.39 -8.12 -18.85
N GLY A 652 -3.98 -6.96 -18.50
CA GLY A 652 -3.53 -6.09 -17.40
C GLY A 652 -2.16 -5.42 -17.61
N ASP A 653 -1.68 -5.30 -18.86
CA ASP A 653 -0.40 -4.67 -19.19
C ASP A 653 -0.60 -3.20 -19.58
N ALA A 654 -0.79 -2.35 -18.56
CA ALA A 654 -1.01 -0.92 -18.77
C ALA A 654 0.18 -0.22 -19.45
N CYS A 655 1.40 -0.75 -19.26
CA CYS A 655 2.61 -0.21 -19.89
C CYS A 655 2.59 -0.49 -21.40
N ALA A 656 2.37 -1.73 -21.82
CA ALA A 656 2.26 -2.08 -23.24
C ALA A 656 1.03 -1.42 -23.90
N ALA A 657 -0.10 -1.32 -23.18
CA ALA A 657 -1.27 -0.60 -23.66
C ALA A 657 -0.99 0.90 -23.93
N SER A 658 -0.06 1.52 -23.18
CA SER A 658 0.36 2.90 -23.43
C SER A 658 1.04 3.09 -24.79
N TRP A 659 1.75 2.07 -25.30
CA TRP A 659 2.31 2.08 -26.65
C TRP A 659 1.21 2.07 -27.71
N ALA A 660 0.18 1.23 -27.54
CA ALA A 660 -0.93 1.16 -28.49
C ALA A 660 -1.69 2.50 -28.58
N VAL A 661 -1.94 3.15 -27.44
CA VAL A 661 -2.57 4.49 -27.39
C VAL A 661 -1.72 5.53 -28.11
N HIS A 662 -0.39 5.46 -27.93
CA HIS A 662 0.54 6.36 -28.58
C HIS A 662 0.56 6.20 -30.10
N LEU A 663 0.74 4.96 -30.57
CA LEU A 663 0.78 4.64 -32.00
C LEU A 663 -0.54 5.04 -32.67
N ARG A 664 -1.68 4.83 -32.00
CA ARG A 664 -2.98 5.29 -32.49
C ARG A 664 -3.05 6.79 -32.74
N ALA A 665 -2.52 7.61 -31.84
CA ALA A 665 -2.51 9.06 -32.04
C ALA A 665 -1.69 9.45 -33.29
N TRP A 666 -0.56 8.78 -33.52
CA TRP A 666 0.27 8.96 -34.71
C TRP A 666 -0.44 8.51 -35.99
N THR A 667 -1.06 7.34 -35.97
CA THR A 667 -1.82 6.77 -37.09
C THR A 667 -3.01 7.66 -37.47
N LEU A 668 -3.72 8.24 -36.49
CA LEU A 668 -4.75 9.24 -36.75
C LEU A 668 -4.18 10.47 -37.46
N ALA A 669 -3.02 10.98 -37.05
CA ALA A 669 -2.37 12.09 -37.76
C ALA A 669 -1.96 11.73 -39.20
N ARG A 670 -1.60 10.47 -39.47
CA ARG A 670 -1.38 9.99 -40.85
C ARG A 670 -2.68 10.06 -41.66
N THR A 671 -3.79 9.55 -41.13
CA THR A 671 -5.11 9.63 -41.82
C THR A 671 -5.54 11.07 -42.12
N ILE A 672 -5.28 11.99 -41.20
CA ILE A 672 -5.54 13.43 -41.38
C ILE A 672 -4.70 14.00 -42.53
N SER A 673 -3.43 13.59 -42.62
CA SER A 673 -2.52 14.10 -43.65
C SER A 673 -2.84 13.56 -45.05
N ASP A 674 -3.42 12.36 -45.15
CA ASP A 674 -3.84 11.75 -46.41
C ASP A 674 -5.23 12.22 -46.88
N ALA A 675 -5.97 12.94 -46.04
CA ALA A 675 -7.31 13.39 -46.38
C ALA A 675 -7.30 14.51 -47.44
N ALA A 676 -8.24 14.43 -48.38
CA ALA A 676 -8.37 15.42 -49.46
C ALA A 676 -8.91 16.78 -48.98
N ASP A 677 -9.81 16.78 -47.99
CA ASP A 677 -10.39 17.99 -47.40
C ASP A 677 -10.07 18.07 -45.89
N PRO A 678 -9.26 19.05 -45.44
CA PRO A 678 -8.95 19.23 -44.03
C PRO A 678 -10.16 19.66 -43.16
N ASN A 679 -11.27 20.08 -43.79
CA ASN A 679 -12.51 20.46 -43.09
C ASN A 679 -13.54 19.32 -43.01
N ASP A 680 -13.23 18.14 -43.56
CA ASP A 680 -14.10 16.97 -43.44
C ASP A 680 -14.41 16.70 -41.96
N PRO A 681 -15.70 16.52 -41.58
CA PRO A 681 -16.08 16.17 -40.22
C PRO A 681 -15.31 14.98 -39.63
N ALA A 682 -14.96 13.98 -40.45
CA ALA A 682 -14.16 12.84 -40.04
C ALA A 682 -12.71 13.22 -39.70
N VAL A 683 -12.11 14.15 -40.46
CA VAL A 683 -10.77 14.69 -40.22
C VAL A 683 -10.75 15.51 -38.92
N LEU A 684 -11.76 16.35 -38.72
CA LEU A 684 -11.94 17.12 -37.48
C LEU A 684 -12.11 16.20 -36.27
N ALA A 685 -12.90 15.13 -36.40
CA ALA A 685 -13.11 14.14 -35.34
C ALA A 685 -11.81 13.39 -35.00
N ALA A 686 -11.09 12.91 -36.01
CA ALA A 686 -9.79 12.25 -35.84
C ALA A 686 -8.77 13.18 -35.17
N ALA A 687 -8.77 14.47 -35.53
CA ALA A 687 -7.88 15.46 -34.91
C ALA A 687 -8.23 15.68 -33.43
N VAL A 688 -9.52 15.74 -33.07
CA VAL A 688 -9.96 15.84 -31.67
C VAL A 688 -9.58 14.58 -30.88
N GLU A 689 -9.81 13.39 -31.44
CA GLU A 689 -9.46 12.12 -30.82
C GLU A 689 -7.95 12.04 -30.57
N ALA A 690 -7.12 12.33 -31.58
CA ALA A 690 -5.67 12.35 -31.44
C ALA A 690 -5.20 13.32 -30.35
N ALA A 691 -5.75 14.54 -30.28
CA ALA A 691 -5.43 15.50 -29.22
C ALA A 691 -5.82 15.00 -27.82
N GLN A 692 -6.96 14.34 -27.68
CA GLN A 692 -7.43 13.75 -26.41
C GLN A 692 -6.58 12.55 -26.00
N LEU A 693 -6.23 11.66 -26.93
CA LEU A 693 -5.31 10.53 -26.69
C LEU A 693 -3.96 11.03 -26.21
N LEU A 694 -3.38 12.06 -26.85
CA LEU A 694 -2.11 12.64 -26.40
C LEU A 694 -2.19 13.21 -24.98
N GLY A 695 -3.31 13.84 -24.62
CA GLY A 695 -3.56 14.36 -23.26
C GLY A 695 -3.66 13.23 -22.22
N GLY A 696 -4.52 12.24 -22.47
CA GLY A 696 -4.70 11.10 -21.56
C GLY A 696 -3.44 10.25 -21.43
N ALA A 697 -2.76 9.99 -22.55
CA ALA A 697 -1.49 9.26 -22.56
C ALA A 697 -0.39 9.99 -21.78
N SER A 698 -0.39 11.32 -21.76
CA SER A 698 0.56 12.09 -20.93
C SER A 698 0.36 11.82 -19.45
N VAL A 699 -0.88 11.87 -18.96
CA VAL A 699 -1.21 11.61 -17.56
C VAL A 699 -0.89 10.17 -17.19
N GLN A 700 -1.30 9.23 -18.04
CA GLN A 700 -1.03 7.82 -17.85
C GLN A 700 0.48 7.50 -17.77
N ARG A 701 1.30 8.11 -18.64
CA ARG A 701 2.76 7.94 -18.63
C ARG A 701 3.38 8.43 -17.32
N SER A 702 2.96 9.59 -16.84
CA SER A 702 3.42 10.12 -15.55
C SER A 702 3.06 9.19 -14.38
N CYS A 703 1.85 8.62 -14.38
CA CYS A 703 1.44 7.66 -13.35
C CYS A 703 2.21 6.33 -13.41
N LEU A 704 2.59 5.87 -14.62
CA LEU A 704 3.33 4.61 -14.80
C LEU A 704 4.84 4.76 -14.69
N GLY A 705 5.36 5.99 -14.63
CA GLY A 705 6.81 6.27 -14.66
C GLY A 705 7.46 5.93 -16.01
N VAL A 706 6.73 6.07 -17.12
CA VAL A 706 7.21 5.75 -18.48
C VAL A 706 7.38 7.03 -19.28
N GLU A 707 8.53 7.23 -19.94
CA GLU A 707 8.88 8.43 -20.71
C GLU A 707 9.15 8.09 -22.18
N LEU A 708 8.13 7.61 -22.90
CA LEU A 708 8.24 7.28 -24.33
C LEU A 708 8.64 8.48 -25.20
N SER A 709 8.26 9.69 -24.79
CA SER A 709 8.64 10.95 -25.46
C SER A 709 10.14 11.24 -25.40
N GLY A 710 10.89 10.54 -24.53
CA GLY A 710 12.35 10.56 -24.48
C GLY A 710 13.04 9.70 -25.54
N ILE A 711 12.31 8.86 -26.29
CA ILE A 711 12.87 8.03 -27.37
C ILE A 711 12.79 8.84 -28.67
N ARG A 712 13.92 9.15 -29.32
CA ARG A 712 13.97 10.13 -30.42
C ARG A 712 13.03 9.82 -31.60
N PRO A 713 12.94 8.57 -32.10
CA PRO A 713 11.99 8.25 -33.17
C PRO A 713 10.55 8.57 -32.78
N ILE A 714 10.15 8.18 -31.56
CA ILE A 714 8.81 8.42 -31.01
C ILE A 714 8.56 9.91 -30.79
N GLN A 715 9.55 10.63 -30.24
CA GLN A 715 9.48 12.08 -30.03
C GLN A 715 9.21 12.83 -31.34
N SER A 716 9.88 12.43 -32.43
CA SER A 716 9.67 13.00 -33.76
C SER A 716 8.23 12.80 -34.23
N GLU A 717 7.68 11.59 -34.07
CA GLU A 717 6.31 11.29 -34.47
C GLU A 717 5.26 12.03 -33.62
N VAL A 718 5.48 12.20 -32.31
CA VAL A 718 4.60 13.04 -31.47
C VAL A 718 4.64 14.49 -31.94
N ALA A 719 5.83 15.03 -32.19
CA ALA A 719 5.97 16.41 -32.64
C ALA A 719 5.28 16.62 -34.00
N GLY A 720 5.39 15.64 -34.90
CA GLY A 720 4.66 15.60 -36.18
C GLY A 720 3.14 15.57 -35.98
N THR A 721 2.66 14.65 -35.14
CA THR A 721 1.25 14.47 -34.77
C THR A 721 0.66 15.77 -34.24
N VAL A 722 1.31 16.40 -33.25
CA VAL A 722 0.88 17.68 -32.67
C VAL A 722 0.82 18.77 -33.74
N ARG A 723 1.78 18.82 -34.67
CA ARG A 723 1.80 19.82 -35.75
C ARG A 723 0.61 19.65 -36.68
N ILE A 724 0.33 18.42 -37.11
CA ILE A 724 -0.78 18.07 -38.01
C ILE A 724 -2.12 18.40 -37.34
N VAL A 725 -2.35 17.88 -36.13
CA VAL A 725 -3.60 18.06 -35.39
C VAL A 725 -3.85 19.54 -35.07
N ARG A 726 -2.81 20.29 -34.73
CA ARG A 726 -2.90 21.74 -34.48
C ARG A 726 -3.16 22.54 -35.75
N GLY A 727 -2.70 22.06 -36.91
CA GLY A 727 -2.99 22.65 -38.22
C GLY A 727 -4.48 22.61 -38.54
N VAL A 728 -5.14 21.48 -38.23
CA VAL A 728 -6.59 21.28 -38.45
C VAL A 728 -7.44 21.99 -37.40
N LEU A 729 -7.13 21.83 -36.10
CA LEU A 729 -7.99 22.35 -35.02
C LEU A 729 -7.73 23.82 -34.68
N GLY A 730 -6.54 24.33 -35.00
CA GLY A 730 -6.03 25.58 -34.44
C GLY A 730 -5.58 25.46 -32.97
N ARG A 731 -4.84 26.46 -32.49
CA ARG A 731 -4.15 26.42 -31.19
C ARG A 731 -5.09 26.23 -30.00
N SER A 732 -6.22 26.94 -29.98
CA SER A 732 -7.15 26.95 -28.85
C SER A 732 -7.91 25.63 -28.72
N ARG A 733 -8.50 25.13 -29.82
CA ARG A 733 -9.25 23.86 -29.81
C ARG A 733 -8.35 22.66 -29.54
N HIS A 734 -7.13 22.64 -30.10
CA HIS A 734 -6.12 21.64 -29.74
C HIS A 734 -5.87 21.61 -28.23
N ARG A 735 -5.54 22.76 -27.62
CA ARG A 735 -5.28 22.84 -26.17
C ARG A 735 -6.47 22.35 -25.35
N ALA A 736 -7.69 22.76 -25.70
CA ALA A 736 -8.90 22.33 -25.01
C ALA A 736 -9.19 20.81 -25.17
N ALA A 737 -8.88 20.23 -26.34
CA ALA A 737 -9.00 18.79 -26.55
C ALA A 737 -7.97 18.01 -25.73
N THR A 738 -6.70 18.45 -25.72
CA THR A 738 -5.64 17.85 -24.90
C THR A 738 -5.95 17.92 -23.41
N GLN A 739 -6.41 19.07 -22.90
CA GLN A 739 -6.81 19.22 -21.49
C GLN A 739 -7.98 18.31 -21.12
N ARG A 740 -8.97 18.17 -22.02
CA ARG A 740 -10.07 17.22 -21.81
C ARG A 740 -9.58 15.77 -21.78
N GLY A 741 -8.68 15.39 -22.68
CA GLY A 741 -8.03 14.07 -22.65
C GLY A 741 -7.30 13.79 -21.33
N ALA A 742 -6.62 14.81 -20.78
CA ALA A 742 -5.92 14.71 -19.50
C ALA A 742 -6.85 14.54 -18.27
N THR A 743 -8.18 14.64 -18.44
CA THR A 743 -9.14 14.31 -17.38
C THR A 743 -9.49 12.82 -17.30
N LEU A 744 -9.10 12.03 -18.31
CA LEU A 744 -9.28 10.58 -18.30
C LEU A 744 -8.39 9.97 -17.21
N ARG A 745 -8.97 9.11 -16.38
CA ARG A 745 -8.34 8.53 -15.19
C ARG A 745 -7.59 7.22 -15.49
N PRO A 746 -6.25 7.20 -15.38
CA PRO A 746 -5.47 5.97 -15.61
C PRO A 746 -5.81 4.85 -14.64
N GLU A 747 -6.13 5.15 -13.39
CA GLU A 747 -6.48 4.19 -12.34
C GLU A 747 -7.78 3.42 -12.62
N LEU A 748 -8.61 3.95 -13.53
CA LEU A 748 -9.84 3.32 -14.01
C LEU A 748 -9.73 2.82 -15.45
N ASN A 749 -8.52 2.80 -16.03
CA ASN A 749 -8.26 2.46 -17.44
C ASN A 749 -9.06 3.32 -18.46
N GLU A 750 -9.49 4.53 -18.09
CA GLU A 750 -10.37 5.35 -18.95
C GLU A 750 -9.67 5.79 -20.24
N VAL A 751 -8.35 5.96 -20.24
CA VAL A 751 -7.57 6.27 -21.44
C VAL A 751 -7.65 5.12 -22.45
N HIS A 752 -7.58 3.88 -21.97
CA HIS A 752 -7.68 2.68 -22.80
C HIS A 752 -9.08 2.48 -23.33
N ASP A 753 -10.09 2.62 -22.47
CA ASP A 753 -11.50 2.53 -22.87
C ASP A 753 -11.87 3.60 -23.89
N PHE A 754 -11.31 4.81 -23.75
CA PHE A 754 -11.46 5.88 -24.73
C PHE A 754 -10.84 5.51 -26.07
N ALA A 755 -9.60 5.01 -26.08
CA ALA A 755 -8.93 4.55 -27.30
C ALA A 755 -9.62 3.34 -27.97
N LEU A 756 -10.30 2.49 -27.19
CA LEU A 756 -11.14 1.40 -27.67
C LEU A 756 -12.54 1.87 -28.10
N GLY A 757 -12.88 3.16 -27.97
CA GLY A 757 -14.19 3.70 -28.29
C GLY A 757 -15.32 3.17 -27.38
N ARG A 758 -14.97 2.61 -26.22
CA ARG A 758 -15.91 2.15 -25.18
C ARG A 758 -16.37 3.29 -24.28
N LEU A 759 -15.61 4.38 -24.28
CA LEU A 759 -15.82 5.57 -23.48
C LEU A 759 -15.60 6.81 -24.34
N THR A 760 -16.38 7.85 -24.10
CA THR A 760 -16.09 9.20 -24.58
C THR A 760 -15.64 10.08 -23.42
N VAL A 761 -14.84 11.11 -23.68
CA VAL A 761 -14.44 12.07 -22.63
C VAL A 761 -15.65 12.73 -21.98
N ALA A 762 -16.71 13.03 -22.76
CA ALA A 762 -17.95 13.56 -22.22
C ALA A 762 -18.65 12.57 -21.29
N GLN A 763 -18.65 11.27 -21.59
CA GLN A 763 -19.15 10.24 -20.69
C GLN A 763 -18.27 10.08 -19.44
N SER A 764 -16.94 10.20 -19.54
CA SER A 764 -16.06 10.21 -18.35
C SER A 764 -16.38 11.41 -17.45
N LEU A 765 -16.45 12.61 -18.01
CA LEU A 765 -16.81 13.83 -17.29
C LEU A 765 -18.22 13.76 -16.71
N HIS A 766 -19.20 13.28 -17.47
CA HIS A 766 -20.55 13.09 -16.97
C HIS A 766 -20.61 11.97 -15.94
N ARG A 767 -19.83 10.89 -16.06
CA ARG A 767 -19.69 9.87 -15.01
C ARG A 767 -19.08 10.49 -13.77
N SER A 768 -18.05 11.31 -13.87
CA SER A 768 -17.45 12.02 -12.73
C SER A 768 -18.46 12.97 -12.06
N GLN A 769 -19.11 13.85 -12.82
CA GLN A 769 -20.12 14.79 -12.31
C GLN A 769 -21.38 14.10 -11.79
N ARG A 770 -21.85 13.04 -12.45
CA ARG A 770 -22.98 12.22 -12.00
C ARG A 770 -22.58 11.36 -10.82
N ARG A 771 -21.34 10.86 -10.72
CA ARG A 771 -20.85 10.16 -9.53
C ARG A 771 -20.81 11.15 -8.37
N GLU A 772 -20.22 12.33 -8.52
CA GLU A 772 -20.30 13.39 -7.51
C GLU A 772 -21.75 13.76 -7.17
N GLY A 773 -22.64 13.89 -8.15
CA GLY A 773 -24.07 14.17 -7.95
C GLY A 773 -24.83 13.04 -7.24
N LEU A 774 -24.69 11.80 -7.67
CA LEU A 774 -25.35 10.63 -7.07
C LEU A 774 -24.75 10.30 -5.70
N TRP A 775 -23.45 10.49 -5.55
CA TRP A 775 -22.76 10.37 -4.27
C TRP A 775 -23.26 11.43 -3.31
N THR A 776 -23.47 12.67 -3.77
CA THR A 776 -24.06 13.72 -2.94
C THR A 776 -25.52 13.45 -2.54
N LEU A 777 -26.28 12.64 -3.30
CA LEU A 777 -27.63 12.18 -2.92
C LEU A 777 -27.63 11.12 -1.80
N LEU A 778 -26.54 10.38 -1.63
CA LEU A 778 -26.41 9.49 -0.48
C LEU A 778 -26.31 10.36 0.78
N THR A 779 -27.09 10.00 1.80
CA THR A 779 -26.90 10.54 3.15
C THR A 779 -25.51 10.14 3.67
N PRO A 780 -24.94 10.86 4.65
CA PRO A 780 -23.66 10.49 5.24
C PRO A 780 -23.60 9.01 5.67
N ALA A 781 -24.68 8.53 6.29
CA ALA A 781 -24.83 7.14 6.70
C ALA A 781 -24.85 6.13 5.53
N GLU A 782 -25.42 6.50 4.39
CA GLU A 782 -25.44 5.64 3.20
C GLU A 782 -24.10 5.69 2.46
N ARG A 783 -23.40 6.83 2.44
CA ARG A 783 -22.03 6.92 1.90
C ARG A 783 -21.08 6.01 2.67
N GLU A 784 -21.20 6.01 3.98
CA GLU A 784 -20.39 5.17 4.87
C GLU A 784 -20.66 3.67 4.62
N VAL A 785 -21.94 3.24 4.52
CA VAL A 785 -22.29 1.87 4.11
C VAL A 785 -21.78 1.57 2.71
N ALA A 786 -21.85 2.53 1.79
CA ALA A 786 -21.40 2.38 0.42
C ALA A 786 -19.87 2.20 0.34
N VAL A 787 -19.09 3.01 1.07
CA VAL A 787 -17.62 2.86 1.16
C VAL A 787 -17.26 1.50 1.73
N LEU A 788 -17.83 1.11 2.87
CA LEU A 788 -17.54 -0.18 3.49
C LEU A 788 -17.99 -1.36 2.59
N ALA A 789 -19.15 -1.24 1.94
CA ALA A 789 -19.62 -2.24 1.00
C ALA A 789 -18.73 -2.34 -0.25
N ALA A 790 -18.17 -1.22 -0.72
CA ALA A 790 -17.21 -1.16 -1.83
C ALA A 790 -15.84 -1.75 -1.47
N GLU A 791 -15.42 -1.60 -0.21
CA GLU A 791 -14.25 -2.27 0.37
C GLU A 791 -14.47 -3.77 0.60
N GLY A 792 -15.64 -4.30 0.27
CA GLY A 792 -15.96 -5.73 0.31
C GLY A 792 -16.51 -6.22 1.65
N TRP A 793 -16.88 -5.33 2.58
CA TRP A 793 -17.51 -5.71 3.84
C TRP A 793 -18.89 -6.30 3.57
N SER A 794 -19.30 -7.36 4.30
CA SER A 794 -20.65 -7.95 4.22
C SER A 794 -21.71 -7.09 4.94
N ASN A 795 -23.01 -7.28 4.69
CA ASN A 795 -24.05 -6.53 5.42
C ASN A 795 -23.98 -6.75 6.92
N SER A 796 -23.61 -7.96 7.37
CA SER A 796 -23.38 -8.24 8.77
C SER A 796 -22.12 -7.54 9.29
N ALA A 797 -21.02 -7.53 8.55
CA ALA A 797 -19.80 -6.85 8.95
C ALA A 797 -19.98 -5.32 8.99
N VAL A 798 -20.71 -4.74 8.03
CA VAL A 798 -21.08 -3.32 8.01
C VAL A 798 -22.03 -3.00 9.16
N ALA A 799 -23.01 -3.86 9.45
CA ALA A 799 -23.93 -3.68 10.57
C ALA A 799 -23.17 -3.70 11.92
N THR A 800 -22.27 -4.66 12.08
CA THR A 800 -21.38 -4.79 13.24
C THR A 800 -20.42 -3.60 13.35
N ARG A 801 -19.83 -3.13 12.25
CA ARG A 801 -18.94 -1.97 12.20
C ARG A 801 -19.67 -0.67 12.53
N ARG A 802 -20.90 -0.50 12.05
CA ARG A 802 -21.69 0.72 12.24
C ARG A 802 -22.58 0.72 13.48
N GLY A 803 -22.61 -0.39 14.24
CA GLY A 803 -23.49 -0.54 15.40
C GLY A 803 -24.99 -0.46 15.05
N THR A 804 -25.35 -0.89 13.84
CA THR A 804 -26.73 -0.91 13.33
C THR A 804 -27.21 -2.34 13.13
N SER A 805 -28.53 -2.56 12.97
CA SER A 805 -29.03 -3.90 12.67
C SER A 805 -28.68 -4.30 11.24
N ILE A 806 -28.49 -5.61 10.99
CA ILE A 806 -28.31 -6.14 9.63
C ILE A 806 -29.44 -5.67 8.71
N ARG A 807 -30.67 -5.66 9.22
CA ARG A 807 -31.87 -5.17 8.51
C ARG A 807 -31.80 -3.68 8.15
N THR A 808 -31.16 -2.87 8.98
CA THR A 808 -30.92 -1.44 8.71
C THR A 808 -29.91 -1.27 7.58
N VAL A 809 -28.82 -2.04 7.61
CA VAL A 809 -27.82 -2.04 6.55
C VAL A 809 -28.39 -2.58 5.25
N GLU A 810 -29.21 -3.63 5.29
CA GLU A 810 -29.93 -4.15 4.13
C GLU A 810 -30.86 -3.08 3.53
N SER A 811 -31.60 -2.36 4.37
CA SER A 811 -32.44 -1.24 3.91
C SER A 811 -31.63 -0.09 3.33
N GLN A 812 -30.48 0.24 3.92
CA GLN A 812 -29.58 1.27 3.41
C GLN A 812 -28.88 0.82 2.13
N MET A 813 -28.51 -0.45 2.01
CA MET A 813 -28.00 -1.05 0.78
C MET A 813 -29.03 -0.99 -0.33
N LEU A 814 -30.31 -1.27 -0.04
CA LEU A 814 -31.42 -1.06 -0.98
C LEU A 814 -31.57 0.42 -1.37
N ALA A 815 -31.47 1.34 -0.42
CA ALA A 815 -31.52 2.77 -0.69
C ALA A 815 -30.31 3.25 -1.51
N ILE A 816 -29.11 2.71 -1.26
CA ILE A 816 -27.88 2.98 -2.02
C ILE A 816 -28.01 2.45 -3.43
N PHE A 817 -28.49 1.22 -3.61
CA PHE A 817 -28.79 0.64 -4.92
C PHE A 817 -29.78 1.51 -5.69
N THR A 818 -30.82 1.99 -5.02
CA THR A 818 -31.82 2.86 -5.61
C THR A 818 -31.25 4.24 -5.97
N LYS A 819 -30.54 4.90 -5.05
CA LYS A 819 -30.00 6.27 -5.21
C LYS A 819 -28.83 6.33 -6.17
N LEU A 820 -27.97 5.31 -6.19
CA LEU A 820 -26.87 5.21 -7.15
C LEU A 820 -27.31 4.61 -8.48
N GLY A 821 -28.51 4.03 -8.56
CA GLY A 821 -29.04 3.39 -9.76
C GLY A 821 -28.24 2.14 -10.15
N ILE A 822 -27.84 1.33 -9.16
CA ILE A 822 -27.03 0.12 -9.34
C ILE A 822 -27.77 -1.11 -8.80
N SER A 823 -27.55 -2.26 -9.42
CA SER A 823 -28.21 -3.53 -9.07
C SER A 823 -27.32 -4.51 -8.31
N ALA A 824 -26.03 -4.20 -8.17
CA ALA A 824 -25.03 -5.10 -7.59
C ALA A 824 -24.07 -4.36 -6.67
N ARG A 825 -23.70 -5.01 -5.56
CA ARG A 825 -22.78 -4.49 -4.52
C ARG A 825 -21.44 -4.06 -5.09
N GLY A 826 -20.86 -4.85 -5.99
CA GLY A 826 -19.55 -4.56 -6.59
C GLY A 826 -19.51 -3.27 -7.40
N HIS A 827 -20.65 -2.73 -7.82
CA HIS A 827 -20.70 -1.47 -8.55
C HIS A 827 -20.63 -0.24 -7.65
N ILE A 828 -20.74 -0.38 -6.33
CA ILE A 828 -20.68 0.77 -5.41
C ILE A 828 -19.32 1.48 -5.49
N ALA A 829 -18.21 0.73 -5.61
CA ALA A 829 -16.86 1.28 -5.72
C ALA A 829 -16.72 2.28 -6.88
N ASN A 830 -17.45 2.05 -7.96
CA ASN A 830 -17.46 2.93 -9.12
C ASN A 830 -18.12 4.28 -8.81
N HIS A 831 -18.85 4.47 -7.73
CA HIS A 831 -19.56 5.73 -7.44
C HIS A 831 -18.90 6.60 -6.38
N ILE A 832 -17.77 6.16 -5.82
CA ILE A 832 -17.00 6.91 -4.82
C ILE A 832 -16.12 7.96 -5.55
N PRO A 833 -16.23 9.26 -5.21
CA PRO A 833 -15.35 10.29 -5.76
C PRO A 833 -13.90 10.07 -5.30
N THR A 834 -12.94 10.21 -6.22
CA THR A 834 -11.50 10.25 -5.91
C THR A 834 -11.17 11.58 -5.24
N LEU A 835 -10.65 11.55 -4.01
CA LEU A 835 -10.16 12.73 -3.29
C LEU A 835 -9.00 13.34 -4.11
N SER A 836 -9.24 14.52 -4.67
CA SER A 836 -8.29 15.30 -5.49
C SER A 836 -7.20 15.95 -4.66
#